data_AF-A0A6P5LDC5-F1
#
_entry.id   AF-A0A6P5LDC5-F1
#
_cell.length_a   1.000
_cell.length_b   1.000
_cell.length_c   1.000
_cell.angle_alpha   90.00
_cell.angle_beta   90.00
_cell.angle_gamma   90.00
#
_symmetry.space_group_name_H-M   'P 1'
#
loop_
_entity.id
_entity.type
_entity.pdbx_description
1 polymer ?
#
loop_
_entity_poly.entity_id
_entity_poly.type
_entity_poly.pdbx_seq_one_letter_code
_entity_poly.pdbx_strand_id
1 'polypeptide(L)'
;MEPPRGAAAAAVGGLSLWIRGLGLLLLLPAVPAGPGQDRLDAPQPLAAGTRTALLTGPPGPSPGSRLWGAEVGPGGGRRRRSPSGEDEGCSPLQGIEASLDNNTHQHVFDDLSGSVSLSWVGDSTGVILVLTTFHVPLVIMTFGQSKLYRSEDYGKNFKDITNLINNTFIRTEFGMAIGPENSGKVILTGDVSGGSHGGRIFRSSDFAKNFVQTDLPFHPLTQMTYNPQNSDYLLVVSSENGLWVSRNFGGKWEEIHKAVCLAKWGSQNTIFFTTYVNGSCKADLGVLELRRTSDFGKSIKTIGVKIYSFGLGGRFLFASVMADKGATRRIHVSTDEGETWSMAQLPSVGQEQFYSILAANDDMVFMHVDEPGDTGFGTIYISDDRGIVYSKSLERHLYTTTGGDTDFTNVTSLRGVYMTSVLSEDNSIQSMITFDQGGRWKLLRKPENSKCDSTAKNKEECSLHIHASYSISQKLNVPMAPLSEPNAVGIVIAHGSVGDAISVMIPDVYITDDGGYSWTKMLEGPHYYTILDSGGLIVAIEHSGQPINVIKFSTDEGQCWNTYTFSKEPIYFTGLASEPGAKSMNISIWGFTEYFLSRKWVSYTIDFKDILVRNCEEKDYTIWLAHSTDPGDHDDGCILGYKEEYLRLRKSSVCHNGRDYMVTKQPSVCTCTLEDFLCDFGYFRPENDSKCVEQPELKGHDLEFCLFGREEHLTTKGYRKIPGDKCQGGMSPDRQEKDLKKKCTSSYLSPDKQKSSSNSAPIILAIVGLMLITIIAGVLIVKKYVCGGRFLVHRYSILQQHAEANGIDGVDTLDTVSHNNKSSYHDDSDEDLLE
;
A
#
# COMPACT_ATOMS: atom_id res chain seq x y z
N MET A 1 -78.37 6.61 18.41
CA MET A 1 -79.22 7.66 17.81
C MET A 1 -79.25 7.44 16.31
N GLU A 2 -80.44 7.29 15.75
CA GLU A 2 -80.73 7.41 14.32
C GLU A 2 -80.69 8.89 13.87
N PRO A 3 -80.81 9.22 12.57
CA PRO A 3 -80.40 8.49 11.33
C PRO A 3 -79.76 9.47 10.30
N PRO A 4 -79.72 9.22 8.97
CA PRO A 4 -79.73 7.97 8.17
C PRO A 4 -78.47 7.84 7.26
N ARG A 5 -78.34 6.90 6.31
CA ARG A 5 -78.62 5.45 6.16
C ARG A 5 -78.08 5.04 4.76
N GLY A 6 -77.76 3.75 4.57
CA GLY A 6 -77.33 3.19 3.29
C GLY A 6 -76.39 1.99 3.49
N ALA A 7 -76.76 1.02 4.34
CA ALA A 7 -77.36 -0.24 3.88
C ALA A 7 -76.40 -1.04 2.97
N ALA A 8 -75.64 -2.02 3.51
CA ALA A 8 -76.08 -3.40 3.79
C ALA A 8 -76.13 -4.29 2.52
N ALA A 9 -75.68 -5.56 2.48
CA ALA A 9 -74.95 -6.39 3.45
C ALA A 9 -74.41 -7.68 2.80
N ALA A 10 -73.50 -8.36 3.52
CA ALA A 10 -73.43 -9.83 3.73
C ALA A 10 -73.01 -10.83 2.61
N ALA A 11 -72.55 -12.00 3.11
CA ALA A 11 -72.20 -13.28 2.47
C ALA A 11 -71.02 -13.25 1.46
N VAL A 12 -69.88 -13.96 1.63
CA VAL A 12 -69.54 -15.32 2.14
C VAL A 12 -69.80 -16.46 1.13
N GLY A 13 -68.71 -17.14 0.75
CA GLY A 13 -68.67 -18.31 -0.14
C GLY A 13 -68.48 -17.94 -1.62
N GLY A 14 -67.67 -18.64 -2.43
CA GLY A 14 -66.79 -19.77 -2.16
C GLY A 14 -66.32 -20.43 -3.48
N LEU A 15 -65.27 -21.25 -3.40
CA LEU A 15 -64.89 -22.31 -4.36
C LEU A 15 -64.85 -22.03 -5.89
N SER A 16 -63.61 -21.95 -6.39
CA SER A 16 -62.97 -23.00 -7.22
C SER A 16 -63.20 -23.14 -8.75
N LEU A 17 -62.09 -23.55 -9.40
CA LEU A 17 -61.90 -24.28 -10.68
C LEU A 17 -61.99 -23.58 -12.07
N TRP A 18 -60.82 -23.60 -12.75
CA TRP A 18 -60.56 -23.76 -14.21
C TRP A 18 -60.92 -22.57 -15.13
N ILE A 19 -60.06 -22.18 -16.09
CA ILE A 19 -59.73 -22.88 -17.36
C ILE A 19 -58.37 -22.41 -17.95
N ARG A 20 -57.81 -23.19 -18.89
CA ARG A 20 -56.56 -22.96 -19.64
C ARG A 20 -56.61 -21.81 -20.66
N GLY A 21 -55.44 -21.26 -21.03
CA GLY A 21 -55.14 -21.00 -22.46
C GLY A 21 -54.45 -19.69 -22.86
N LEU A 22 -53.29 -19.82 -23.51
CA LEU A 22 -52.62 -18.90 -24.47
C LEU A 22 -52.47 -17.40 -24.14
N GLY A 23 -51.25 -17.03 -23.71
CA GLY A 23 -50.30 -16.18 -24.44
C GLY A 23 -50.71 -14.80 -24.99
N LEU A 24 -49.96 -13.76 -24.58
CA LEU A 24 -49.65 -12.59 -25.42
C LEU A 24 -48.29 -11.96 -25.06
N LEU A 25 -47.74 -11.19 -26.00
CA LEU A 25 -46.45 -10.48 -25.95
C LEU A 25 -46.32 -9.54 -24.74
N LEU A 26 -45.09 -9.37 -24.24
CA LEU A 26 -44.68 -8.22 -23.43
C LEU A 26 -43.75 -7.30 -24.23
N LEU A 27 -44.09 -6.01 -24.22
CA LEU A 27 -43.37 -4.93 -24.89
C LEU A 27 -42.21 -4.42 -24.04
N LEU A 28 -41.10 -4.06 -24.69
CA LEU A 28 -40.01 -3.29 -24.09
C LEU A 28 -40.41 -1.80 -23.99
N PRO A 29 -40.11 -1.10 -22.88
CA PRO A 29 -40.21 0.36 -22.82
C PRO A 29 -38.98 1.03 -23.44
N ALA A 30 -39.19 2.19 -24.07
CA ALA A 30 -38.14 2.97 -24.72
C ALA A 30 -37.46 3.99 -23.77
N VAL A 31 -36.22 4.37 -24.11
CA VAL A 31 -35.45 5.44 -23.46
C VAL A 31 -35.49 6.70 -24.34
N PRO A 32 -35.67 7.93 -23.79
CA PRO A 32 -35.70 9.17 -24.56
C PRO A 32 -34.28 9.68 -24.93
N ALA A 33 -34.17 10.61 -25.88
CA ALA A 33 -32.91 10.99 -26.52
C ALA A 33 -32.69 12.51 -26.72
N GLY A 34 -31.42 12.90 -26.86
CA GLY A 34 -30.92 14.13 -27.50
C GLY A 34 -30.04 15.02 -26.61
N PRO A 35 -29.18 15.92 -27.16
CA PRO A 35 -28.51 16.01 -28.48
C PRO A 35 -27.00 15.64 -28.37
N GLY A 36 -26.06 15.84 -29.32
CA GLY A 36 -26.10 16.19 -30.76
C GLY A 36 -24.82 16.95 -31.24
N GLN A 37 -24.20 16.48 -32.34
CA GLN A 37 -22.96 17.01 -33.01
C GLN A 37 -21.64 16.99 -32.19
N ASP A 38 -20.43 16.83 -32.76
CA ASP A 38 -19.98 16.77 -34.17
C ASP A 38 -18.84 15.73 -34.37
N ARG A 39 -18.63 15.23 -35.61
CA ARG A 39 -17.55 14.26 -35.93
C ARG A 39 -17.09 14.41 -37.38
N LEU A 40 -15.78 14.49 -37.63
CA LEU A 40 -15.18 14.50 -38.97
C LEU A 40 -14.07 13.44 -39.11
N ASP A 41 -14.24 12.60 -40.14
CA ASP A 41 -13.29 11.84 -40.98
C ASP A 41 -11.98 11.24 -40.44
N ALA A 42 -11.78 9.91 -40.64
CA ALA A 42 -10.87 9.30 -41.65
C ALA A 42 -10.90 7.72 -41.51
N PRO A 43 -10.24 6.88 -42.36
CA PRO A 43 -11.00 5.90 -43.16
C PRO A 43 -10.62 4.40 -42.98
N GLN A 44 -11.38 3.52 -43.65
CA GLN A 44 -11.28 2.05 -43.64
C GLN A 44 -10.18 1.47 -44.56
N PRO A 45 -9.69 0.24 -44.30
CA PRO A 45 -9.04 -0.62 -45.29
C PRO A 45 -10.00 -1.62 -45.96
N LEU A 46 -9.72 -1.96 -47.23
CA LEU A 46 -10.51 -2.86 -48.08
C LEU A 46 -10.11 -4.34 -47.95
N ALA A 47 -11.07 -5.24 -48.19
CA ALA A 47 -10.88 -6.68 -48.22
C ALA A 47 -10.44 -7.21 -49.60
N ALA A 48 -9.77 -8.37 -49.63
CA ALA A 48 -9.59 -9.19 -50.83
C ALA A 48 -9.70 -10.69 -50.48
N GLY A 49 -10.43 -11.44 -51.29
CA GLY A 49 -10.82 -12.83 -51.01
C GLY A 49 -10.02 -13.90 -51.75
N THR A 50 -10.14 -15.11 -51.21
CA THR A 50 -9.61 -16.41 -51.67
C THR A 50 -9.87 -16.80 -53.14
N ARG A 51 -8.96 -17.60 -53.72
CA ARG A 51 -9.30 -18.87 -54.40
C ARG A 51 -8.10 -19.82 -54.61
N THR A 52 -8.40 -21.11 -54.73
CA THR A 52 -7.51 -22.29 -54.69
C THR A 52 -7.22 -22.90 -56.07
N ALA A 53 -6.11 -23.66 -56.23
CA ALA A 53 -6.11 -25.06 -56.78
C ALA A 53 -4.72 -25.67 -57.21
N LEU A 54 -4.44 -26.89 -56.73
CA LEU A 54 -3.92 -28.11 -57.44
C LEU A 54 -2.48 -28.26 -58.03
N LEU A 55 -1.64 -29.00 -57.27
CA LEU A 55 -0.99 -30.34 -57.55
C LEU A 55 0.04 -30.65 -58.70
N THR A 56 0.92 -31.62 -58.37
CA THR A 56 1.93 -32.41 -59.18
C THR A 56 3.25 -31.69 -59.57
N GLY A 57 4.47 -32.28 -59.55
CA GLY A 57 5.01 -33.63 -59.19
C GLY A 57 6.59 -33.66 -59.19
N PRO A 58 7.27 -34.75 -58.78
CA PRO A 58 8.76 -34.83 -58.52
C PRO A 58 9.54 -35.58 -59.65
N PRO A 59 10.81 -36.15 -59.53
CA PRO A 59 11.82 -36.20 -58.44
C PRO A 59 13.36 -36.12 -58.81
N GLY A 60 14.22 -35.78 -57.83
CA GLY A 60 15.64 -36.24 -57.61
C GLY A 60 16.77 -35.96 -58.66
N PRO A 61 18.03 -36.45 -58.45
CA PRO A 61 18.76 -36.77 -57.21
C PRO A 61 20.24 -36.22 -57.14
N SER A 62 20.97 -36.66 -56.09
CA SER A 62 22.39 -36.53 -55.63
C SER A 62 23.53 -36.74 -56.68
N PRO A 63 24.86 -36.85 -56.35
CA PRO A 63 25.62 -36.79 -55.06
C PRO A 63 26.99 -36.03 -55.13
N GLY A 64 27.89 -36.18 -54.14
CA GLY A 64 29.36 -36.06 -54.38
C GLY A 64 30.28 -35.61 -53.23
N SER A 65 30.78 -36.53 -52.41
CA SER A 65 31.77 -36.31 -51.34
C SER A 65 33.24 -36.37 -51.80
N ARG A 66 34.20 -35.79 -51.02
CA ARG A 66 35.39 -36.47 -50.41
C ARG A 66 36.45 -35.50 -49.81
N LEU A 67 37.00 -35.93 -48.64
CA LEU A 67 38.37 -35.85 -48.03
C LEU A 67 39.45 -34.89 -48.62
N TRP A 68 40.45 -34.33 -47.91
CA TRP A 68 41.31 -34.70 -46.73
C TRP A 68 41.59 -33.44 -45.84
N GLY A 69 42.36 -33.37 -44.73
CA GLY A 69 43.00 -34.36 -43.83
C GLY A 69 44.38 -33.91 -43.22
N ALA A 70 44.55 -33.99 -41.88
CA ALA A 70 45.80 -33.76 -41.05
C ALA A 70 46.37 -32.30 -41.00
N GLU A 71 47.09 -31.78 -39.97
CA GLU A 71 47.55 -32.28 -38.65
C GLU A 71 47.97 -31.12 -37.67
N VAL A 72 47.98 -31.37 -36.34
CA VAL A 72 48.67 -30.70 -35.18
C VAL A 72 48.47 -29.18 -34.85
N GLY A 73 48.29 -28.87 -33.54
CA GLY A 73 48.23 -27.52 -32.93
C GLY A 73 49.61 -26.95 -32.47
N PRO A 74 49.73 -26.07 -31.44
CA PRO A 74 48.79 -25.64 -30.38
C PRO A 74 48.38 -24.14 -30.54
N GLY A 75 47.58 -23.45 -29.73
CA GLY A 75 47.03 -23.66 -28.38
C GLY A 75 46.65 -22.27 -27.85
N GLY A 76 45.37 -21.92 -27.91
CA GLY A 76 44.86 -20.61 -27.50
C GLY A 76 43.33 -20.66 -27.35
N GLY A 77 42.86 -20.62 -26.10
CA GLY A 77 41.48 -20.94 -25.72
C GLY A 77 40.42 -19.90 -26.14
N ARG A 78 40.08 -19.84 -27.43
CA ARG A 78 38.80 -19.24 -27.85
C ARG A 78 37.66 -20.19 -27.50
N ARG A 79 36.79 -19.81 -26.54
CA ARG A 79 35.46 -20.43 -26.40
C ARG A 79 34.73 -20.31 -27.74
N ARG A 80 34.44 -21.44 -28.39
CA ARG A 80 33.63 -21.48 -29.61
C ARG A 80 32.20 -21.05 -29.26
N ARG A 81 31.63 -20.16 -30.07
CA ARG A 81 30.18 -20.01 -30.17
C ARG A 81 29.62 -21.34 -30.70
N SER A 82 28.69 -21.95 -29.96
CA SER A 82 27.73 -22.88 -30.55
C SER A 82 26.66 -22.06 -31.29
N PRO A 83 26.25 -22.45 -32.51
CA PRO A 83 25.11 -21.82 -33.17
C PRO A 83 23.80 -22.31 -32.55
N SER A 84 22.82 -21.40 -32.45
CA SER A 84 21.37 -21.64 -32.33
C SER A 84 20.93 -23.06 -31.96
N GLY A 85 20.67 -23.29 -30.67
CA GLY A 85 19.87 -24.42 -30.19
C GLY A 85 18.47 -23.94 -29.81
N GLU A 86 17.47 -24.40 -30.54
CA GLU A 86 16.07 -24.41 -30.09
C GLU A 86 15.85 -25.68 -29.25
N ASP A 87 15.20 -25.57 -28.09
CA ASP A 87 14.49 -26.63 -27.34
C ASP A 87 15.10 -28.05 -27.18
N GLU A 88 16.42 -28.22 -27.02
CA GLU A 88 17.02 -29.53 -26.68
C GLU A 88 17.04 -29.89 -25.17
N GLY A 89 16.50 -29.05 -24.28
CA GLY A 89 16.62 -29.23 -22.81
C GLY A 89 15.42 -29.87 -22.11
N CYS A 90 14.19 -29.54 -22.50
CA CYS A 90 12.98 -29.88 -21.76
C CYS A 90 12.40 -31.24 -22.17
N SER A 91 12.79 -32.32 -21.47
CA SER A 91 12.21 -33.64 -21.69
C SER A 91 10.81 -33.75 -21.06
N PRO A 92 9.75 -34.07 -21.84
CA PRO A 92 8.42 -34.29 -21.28
C PRO A 92 8.41 -35.44 -20.28
N LEU A 93 7.81 -35.22 -19.12
CA LEU A 93 7.71 -36.22 -18.05
C LEU A 93 6.69 -37.31 -18.44
N GLN A 94 7.18 -38.42 -18.99
CA GLN A 94 6.34 -39.51 -19.51
C GLN A 94 5.48 -40.16 -18.41
N GLY A 95 4.19 -40.38 -18.70
CA GLY A 95 3.25 -41.09 -17.82
C GLY A 95 2.57 -40.22 -16.75
N ILE A 96 2.89 -38.92 -16.66
CA ILE A 96 2.33 -38.02 -15.65
C ILE A 96 0.82 -37.82 -15.77
N GLU A 97 0.27 -37.72 -16.98
CA GLU A 97 -1.14 -37.32 -17.21
C GLU A 97 -2.13 -38.26 -16.48
N ALA A 98 -1.92 -39.57 -16.59
CA ALA A 98 -2.72 -40.58 -15.86
C ALA A 98 -2.54 -40.53 -14.32
N SER A 99 -1.45 -39.94 -13.84
CA SER A 99 -1.19 -39.72 -12.41
C SER A 99 -1.95 -38.48 -11.89
N LEU A 100 -1.95 -37.39 -12.66
CA LEU A 100 -2.73 -36.18 -12.35
C LEU A 100 -4.24 -36.41 -12.48
N ASP A 101 -4.69 -37.21 -13.45
CA ASP A 101 -6.10 -37.60 -13.60
C ASP A 101 -6.67 -38.28 -12.34
N ASN A 102 -5.89 -39.17 -11.72
CA ASN A 102 -6.28 -39.84 -10.47
C ASN A 102 -6.23 -38.92 -9.23
N ASN A 103 -5.59 -37.74 -9.35
CA ASN A 103 -5.38 -36.77 -8.28
C ASN A 103 -6.07 -35.42 -8.52
N THR A 104 -6.93 -35.34 -9.54
CA THR A 104 -7.72 -34.14 -9.87
C THR A 104 -9.14 -34.32 -9.33
N HIS A 105 -9.46 -33.54 -8.30
CA HIS A 105 -10.70 -33.64 -7.55
C HIS A 105 -11.64 -32.48 -7.90
N GLN A 106 -12.76 -32.78 -8.56
CA GLN A 106 -13.77 -31.79 -8.94
C GLN A 106 -14.84 -31.66 -7.84
N HIS A 107 -15.15 -30.42 -7.44
CA HIS A 107 -16.33 -30.10 -6.65
C HIS A 107 -17.18 -29.03 -7.35
N VAL A 108 -18.49 -29.27 -7.47
CA VAL A 108 -19.46 -28.34 -8.08
C VAL A 108 -20.36 -27.79 -6.99
N PHE A 109 -20.44 -26.48 -6.87
CA PHE A 109 -21.28 -25.80 -5.90
C PHE A 109 -22.65 -25.52 -6.50
N ASP A 110 -23.67 -26.22 -6.00
CA ASP A 110 -25.07 -26.01 -6.36
C ASP A 110 -25.63 -24.74 -5.71
N ASP A 111 -25.17 -23.57 -6.16
CA ASP A 111 -25.64 -22.27 -5.69
C ASP A 111 -25.72 -21.21 -6.80
N LEU A 112 -26.63 -20.24 -6.63
CA LEU A 112 -26.89 -19.13 -7.57
C LEU A 112 -26.18 -17.83 -7.16
N SER A 113 -25.36 -17.87 -6.10
CA SER A 113 -24.73 -16.69 -5.51
C SER A 113 -23.72 -16.00 -6.42
N GLY A 114 -23.80 -14.67 -6.46
CA GLY A 114 -22.88 -13.82 -7.23
C GLY A 114 -21.56 -13.52 -6.52
N SER A 115 -21.46 -13.74 -5.21
CA SER A 115 -20.22 -13.56 -4.44
C SER A 115 -19.76 -14.85 -3.76
N VAL A 116 -18.44 -15.00 -3.68
CA VAL A 116 -17.74 -16.11 -3.02
C VAL A 116 -16.61 -15.52 -2.18
N SER A 117 -16.50 -15.93 -0.93
CA SER A 117 -15.38 -15.62 -0.04
C SER A 117 -14.74 -16.92 0.44
N LEU A 118 -13.43 -17.05 0.27
CA LEU A 118 -12.66 -18.23 0.67
C LEU A 118 -11.76 -17.87 1.86
N SER A 119 -11.62 -18.79 2.83
CA SER A 119 -10.67 -18.63 3.92
C SER A 119 -10.10 -19.97 4.39
N TRP A 120 -8.78 -20.04 4.52
CA TRP A 120 -8.08 -21.16 5.16
C TRP A 120 -8.18 -21.03 6.69
N VAL A 121 -8.25 -22.17 7.40
CA VAL A 121 -8.37 -22.20 8.86
C VAL A 121 -7.22 -23.03 9.45
N GLY A 122 -6.11 -22.35 9.73
CA GLY A 122 -4.85 -22.95 10.21
C GLY A 122 -3.96 -23.51 9.09
N ASP A 123 -2.67 -23.65 9.41
CA ASP A 123 -1.62 -24.32 8.62
C ASP A 123 -1.68 -25.84 8.82
N SER A 124 -1.54 -26.57 7.72
CA SER A 124 -1.45 -28.03 7.65
C SER A 124 -2.71 -28.77 8.12
N THR A 125 -3.82 -28.05 8.25
CA THR A 125 -5.15 -28.59 8.60
C THR A 125 -5.93 -29.07 7.38
N GLY A 126 -5.62 -28.53 6.19
CA GLY A 126 -6.42 -28.72 4.97
C GLY A 126 -7.83 -28.10 5.03
N VAL A 127 -8.15 -27.31 6.06
CA VAL A 127 -9.50 -26.77 6.27
C VAL A 127 -9.69 -25.47 5.49
N ILE A 128 -10.66 -25.50 4.57
CA ILE A 128 -11.10 -24.34 3.79
C ILE A 128 -12.58 -24.08 4.08
N LEU A 129 -12.92 -22.83 4.35
CA LEU A 129 -14.28 -22.33 4.35
C LEU A 129 -14.57 -21.54 3.08
N VAL A 130 -15.77 -21.75 2.55
CA VAL A 130 -16.29 -21.03 1.38
C VAL A 130 -17.67 -20.51 1.75
N LEU A 131 -17.78 -19.19 1.87
CA LEU A 131 -19.02 -18.47 2.13
C LEU A 131 -19.53 -17.90 0.81
N THR A 132 -20.76 -18.23 0.44
CA THR A 132 -21.46 -17.62 -0.69
C THR A 132 -22.63 -16.79 -0.17
N THR A 133 -22.90 -15.65 -0.80
CA THR A 133 -24.05 -14.80 -0.42
C THR A 133 -24.80 -14.28 -1.64
N PHE A 134 -26.12 -14.18 -1.49
CA PHE A 134 -27.04 -13.73 -2.51
C PHE A 134 -28.08 -12.78 -1.89
N HIS A 135 -28.26 -11.62 -2.51
CA HIS A 135 -29.26 -10.62 -2.13
C HIS A 135 -30.32 -10.52 -3.24
N VAL A 136 -31.60 -10.65 -2.88
CA VAL A 136 -32.71 -10.29 -3.78
C VAL A 136 -33.20 -8.88 -3.43
N PRO A 137 -33.04 -7.88 -4.32
CA PRO A 137 -33.61 -6.55 -4.13
C PRO A 137 -35.13 -6.60 -4.41
N LEU A 138 -35.93 -6.82 -3.36
CA LEU A 138 -37.38 -6.65 -3.39
C LEU A 138 -37.77 -5.38 -2.63
N VAL A 139 -38.67 -4.59 -3.24
CA VAL A 139 -39.08 -3.24 -2.81
C VAL A 139 -39.69 -3.16 -1.41
N ILE A 140 -40.00 -4.31 -0.77
CA ILE A 140 -40.74 -4.37 0.50
C ILE A 140 -40.00 -5.18 1.60
N MET A 141 -39.16 -6.16 1.26
CA MET A 141 -38.29 -6.88 2.22
C MET A 141 -37.04 -7.44 1.53
N THR A 142 -35.88 -7.26 2.14
CA THR A 142 -34.62 -7.89 1.73
C THR A 142 -34.58 -9.36 2.13
N PHE A 143 -34.69 -10.25 1.14
CA PHE A 143 -34.37 -11.67 1.34
C PHE A 143 -32.92 -11.92 0.92
N GLY A 144 -32.04 -11.97 1.92
CA GLY A 144 -30.67 -12.47 1.77
C GLY A 144 -30.62 -13.97 2.03
N GLN A 145 -29.84 -14.70 1.25
CA GLN A 145 -29.43 -16.08 1.55
C GLN A 145 -27.90 -16.17 1.57
N SER A 146 -27.39 -16.99 2.48
CA SER A 146 -25.97 -17.34 2.55
C SER A 146 -25.84 -18.86 2.60
N LYS A 147 -24.81 -19.41 1.95
CA LYS A 147 -24.38 -20.79 2.17
C LYS A 147 -22.95 -20.82 2.67
N LEU A 148 -22.67 -21.79 3.54
CA LEU A 148 -21.34 -22.01 4.09
C LEU A 148 -20.93 -23.45 3.79
N TYR A 149 -19.83 -23.60 3.08
CA TYR A 149 -19.22 -24.89 2.76
C TYR A 149 -17.89 -25.04 3.50
N ARG A 150 -17.57 -26.28 3.88
CA ARG A 150 -16.30 -26.64 4.55
C ARG A 150 -15.64 -27.83 3.87
N SER A 151 -14.37 -27.68 3.52
CA SER A 151 -13.43 -28.78 3.22
C SER A 151 -12.54 -29.04 4.43
N GLU A 152 -11.97 -30.25 4.50
CA GLU A 152 -10.86 -30.62 5.41
C GLU A 152 -9.76 -31.43 4.69
N ASP A 153 -9.71 -31.28 3.37
CA ASP A 153 -8.87 -32.03 2.44
C ASP A 153 -8.27 -31.14 1.34
N TYR A 154 -7.93 -29.90 1.68
CA TYR A 154 -7.32 -28.89 0.79
C TYR A 154 -8.23 -28.47 -0.39
N GLY A 155 -9.54 -28.55 -0.21
CA GLY A 155 -10.52 -28.18 -1.24
C GLY A 155 -10.84 -29.27 -2.24
N LYS A 156 -10.47 -30.53 -1.97
CA LYS A 156 -10.84 -31.67 -2.84
C LYS A 156 -12.32 -32.01 -2.73
N ASN A 157 -12.89 -31.95 -1.52
CA ASN A 157 -14.31 -32.13 -1.27
C ASN A 157 -14.82 -31.06 -0.31
N PHE A 158 -16.01 -30.52 -0.60
CA PHE A 158 -16.70 -29.61 0.32
C PHE A 158 -18.02 -30.22 0.81
N LYS A 159 -18.37 -29.90 2.05
CA LYS A 159 -19.65 -30.22 2.68
C LYS A 159 -20.40 -28.94 2.97
N ASP A 160 -21.67 -28.87 2.59
CA ASP A 160 -22.58 -27.82 3.02
C ASP A 160 -22.82 -27.94 4.54
N ILE A 161 -22.48 -26.87 5.27
CA ILE A 161 -22.64 -26.71 6.72
C ILE A 161 -23.49 -25.48 7.08
N THR A 162 -24.29 -24.99 6.12
CA THR A 162 -25.16 -23.80 6.29
C THR A 162 -26.18 -23.96 7.42
N ASN A 163 -26.54 -25.20 7.75
CA ASN A 163 -27.39 -25.51 8.90
C ASN A 163 -26.75 -25.17 10.24
N LEU A 164 -25.41 -25.16 10.37
CA LEU A 164 -24.72 -24.79 11.61
C LEU A 164 -24.84 -23.30 11.94
N ILE A 165 -25.13 -22.45 10.95
CA ILE A 165 -25.43 -21.03 11.11
C ILE A 165 -26.93 -20.72 11.05
N ASN A 166 -27.79 -21.74 11.25
CA ASN A 166 -29.26 -21.64 11.19
C ASN A 166 -29.79 -21.03 9.87
N ASN A 167 -29.07 -21.18 8.76
CA ASN A 167 -29.36 -20.52 7.47
C ASN A 167 -29.46 -18.98 7.57
N THR A 168 -28.80 -18.37 8.55
CA THR A 168 -28.77 -16.92 8.76
C THR A 168 -27.95 -16.24 7.66
N PHE A 169 -28.42 -15.09 7.19
CA PHE A 169 -27.65 -14.26 6.26
C PHE A 169 -26.37 -13.74 6.94
N ILE A 170 -25.23 -13.81 6.26
CA ILE A 170 -23.92 -13.39 6.78
C ILE A 170 -23.48 -12.11 6.07
N ARG A 171 -23.09 -11.11 6.87
CA ARG A 171 -22.67 -9.78 6.42
C ARG A 171 -21.24 -9.83 5.86
N THR A 172 -21.12 -9.81 4.53
CA THR A 172 -19.85 -9.97 3.80
C THR A 172 -18.85 -8.84 4.02
N GLU A 173 -19.31 -7.65 4.42
CA GLU A 173 -18.46 -6.51 4.77
C GLU A 173 -17.55 -6.77 5.99
N PHE A 174 -17.88 -7.76 6.83
CA PHE A 174 -17.00 -8.23 7.90
C PHE A 174 -16.16 -9.45 7.52
N GLY A 175 -16.37 -10.02 6.34
CA GLY A 175 -15.73 -11.26 5.88
C GLY A 175 -15.89 -12.44 6.85
N MET A 176 -14.89 -13.33 6.86
CA MET A 176 -14.74 -14.37 7.86
C MET A 176 -13.56 -14.01 8.76
N ALA A 177 -13.81 -13.76 10.05
CA ALA A 177 -12.75 -13.40 10.99
C ALA A 177 -12.09 -14.68 11.53
N ILE A 178 -10.99 -15.08 10.87
CA ILE A 178 -10.18 -16.26 11.22
C ILE A 178 -9.20 -15.91 12.35
N GLY A 179 -9.06 -16.80 13.33
CA GLY A 179 -8.11 -16.65 14.42
C GLY A 179 -6.65 -16.89 13.99
N PRO A 180 -5.68 -16.38 14.77
CA PRO A 180 -4.26 -16.54 14.44
C PRO A 180 -3.80 -18.01 14.53
N GLU A 181 -2.76 -18.34 13.76
CA GLU A 181 -2.09 -19.63 13.74
C GLU A 181 -3.07 -20.82 13.66
N ASN A 182 -2.81 -21.89 14.41
CA ASN A 182 -3.64 -23.10 14.49
C ASN A 182 -4.68 -23.03 15.61
N SER A 183 -5.17 -21.83 15.96
CA SER A 183 -6.22 -21.66 16.97
C SER A 183 -7.57 -22.27 16.60
N GLY A 184 -7.80 -22.55 15.30
CA GLY A 184 -9.03 -23.15 14.79
C GLY A 184 -10.28 -22.28 14.95
N LYS A 185 -10.09 -20.99 15.23
CA LYS A 185 -11.16 -20.04 15.54
C LYS A 185 -11.70 -19.35 14.29
N VAL A 186 -13.02 -19.24 14.23
CA VAL A 186 -13.76 -18.62 13.14
C VAL A 186 -14.93 -17.84 13.72
N ILE A 187 -15.08 -16.57 13.33
CA ILE A 187 -16.26 -15.75 13.64
C ILE A 187 -16.90 -15.28 12.32
N LEU A 188 -18.22 -15.45 12.23
CA LEU A 188 -19.07 -14.96 11.15
C LEU A 188 -20.09 -13.99 11.74
N THR A 189 -20.24 -12.80 11.15
CA THR A 189 -21.22 -11.81 11.61
C THR A 189 -22.55 -12.04 10.90
N GLY A 190 -23.56 -12.46 11.66
CA GLY A 190 -24.92 -12.67 11.15
C GLY A 190 -25.70 -11.36 11.07
N ASP A 191 -26.54 -11.24 10.05
CA ASP A 191 -27.50 -10.16 9.95
C ASP A 191 -28.65 -10.31 10.96
N VAL A 192 -29.26 -9.18 11.32
CA VAL A 192 -30.29 -9.08 12.38
C VAL A 192 -31.41 -8.16 11.94
N SER A 193 -32.65 -8.50 12.29
CA SER A 193 -33.83 -7.69 11.94
C SER A 193 -33.73 -6.28 12.51
N GLY A 194 -34.14 -5.28 11.72
CA GLY A 194 -34.19 -3.88 12.15
C GLY A 194 -34.95 -3.71 13.48
N GLY A 195 -34.33 -3.03 14.44
CA GLY A 195 -34.83 -2.91 15.82
C GLY A 195 -34.21 -3.87 16.84
N SER A 196 -33.30 -4.77 16.43
CA SER A 196 -32.53 -5.61 17.35
C SER A 196 -31.62 -4.77 18.26
N HIS A 197 -31.55 -5.11 19.55
CA HIS A 197 -30.74 -4.40 20.55
C HIS A 197 -29.22 -4.46 20.31
N GLY A 198 -28.76 -5.39 19.47
CA GLY A 198 -27.37 -5.51 19.04
C GLY A 198 -27.25 -6.50 17.87
N GLY A 199 -26.02 -6.72 17.42
CA GLY A 199 -25.71 -7.65 16.33
C GLY A 199 -25.68 -9.11 16.79
N ARG A 200 -25.33 -10.02 15.86
CA ARG A 200 -25.20 -11.45 16.12
C ARG A 200 -23.91 -12.00 15.52
N ILE A 201 -23.27 -12.93 16.22
CA ILE A 201 -22.16 -13.70 15.67
C ILE A 201 -22.41 -15.20 15.77
N PHE A 202 -21.83 -15.93 14.83
CA PHE A 202 -21.62 -17.38 14.89
C PHE A 202 -20.13 -17.61 15.09
N ARG A 203 -19.76 -18.31 16.16
CA ARG A 203 -18.37 -18.54 16.55
C ARG A 203 -18.06 -20.04 16.66
N SER A 204 -16.97 -20.46 16.05
CA SER A 204 -16.39 -21.81 16.15
C SER A 204 -14.99 -21.72 16.71
N SER A 205 -14.62 -22.66 17.58
CA SER A 205 -13.26 -22.83 18.13
C SER A 205 -12.68 -24.21 17.81
N ASP A 206 -13.19 -24.86 16.76
CA ASP A 206 -12.93 -26.26 16.42
C ASP A 206 -12.79 -26.47 14.90
N PHE A 207 -12.23 -25.49 14.20
CA PHE A 207 -12.04 -25.48 12.75
C PHE A 207 -13.36 -25.59 11.98
N ALA A 208 -14.37 -24.85 12.44
CA ALA A 208 -15.71 -24.78 11.86
C ALA A 208 -16.48 -26.12 11.82
N LYS A 209 -16.21 -27.01 12.78
CA LYS A 209 -16.99 -28.25 12.96
C LYS A 209 -18.30 -27.99 13.71
N ASN A 210 -18.29 -27.07 14.67
CA ASN A 210 -19.48 -26.61 15.39
C ASN A 210 -19.49 -25.08 15.49
N PHE A 211 -20.65 -24.46 15.32
CA PHE A 211 -20.86 -23.04 15.55
C PHE A 211 -21.80 -22.80 16.73
N VAL A 212 -21.45 -21.83 17.58
CA VAL A 212 -22.28 -21.34 18.67
C VAL A 212 -22.77 -19.95 18.29
N GLN A 213 -24.08 -19.74 18.29
CA GLN A 213 -24.68 -18.41 18.13
C GLN A 213 -24.44 -17.58 19.41
N THR A 214 -24.15 -16.29 19.26
CA THR A 214 -24.09 -15.35 20.39
C THR A 214 -24.63 -13.99 19.94
N ASP A 215 -25.67 -13.52 20.61
CA ASP A 215 -26.22 -12.17 20.42
C ASP A 215 -25.35 -11.16 21.19
N LEU A 216 -25.03 -10.04 20.54
CA LEU A 216 -24.13 -9.01 21.06
C LEU A 216 -24.91 -7.90 21.79
N PRO A 217 -24.33 -7.25 22.80
CA PRO A 217 -24.92 -6.08 23.44
C PRO A 217 -24.73 -4.77 22.65
N PHE A 218 -24.23 -4.84 21.41
CA PHE A 218 -23.96 -3.70 20.52
C PHE A 218 -24.02 -4.16 19.05
N HIS A 219 -24.12 -3.21 18.11
CA HIS A 219 -23.92 -3.48 16.68
C HIS A 219 -22.45 -3.24 16.30
N PRO A 220 -21.74 -4.20 15.67
CA PRO A 220 -20.35 -4.00 15.27
C PRO A 220 -20.24 -3.02 14.09
N LEU A 221 -19.24 -2.13 14.15
CA LEU A 221 -18.86 -1.23 13.05
C LEU A 221 -17.68 -1.79 12.24
N THR A 222 -16.75 -2.47 12.91
CA THR A 222 -15.56 -3.08 12.30
C THR A 222 -15.61 -4.60 12.39
N GLN A 223 -14.77 -5.29 11.60
CA GLN A 223 -14.47 -6.70 11.86
C GLN A 223 -13.91 -6.85 13.29
N MET A 224 -14.23 -7.96 13.95
CA MET A 224 -13.65 -8.31 15.25
C MET A 224 -12.19 -8.72 15.06
N THR A 225 -11.27 -8.10 15.81
CA THR A 225 -9.84 -8.39 15.70
C THR A 225 -9.35 -9.23 16.88
N TYR A 226 -8.64 -10.31 16.55
CA TYR A 226 -8.00 -11.19 17.52
C TYR A 226 -6.73 -10.55 18.07
N ASN A 227 -6.48 -10.79 19.34
CA ASN A 227 -5.18 -10.53 19.94
C ASN A 227 -4.15 -11.54 19.37
N PRO A 228 -2.99 -11.08 18.85
CA PRO A 228 -1.99 -11.97 18.24
C PRO A 228 -1.42 -13.04 19.19
N GLN A 229 -1.36 -12.78 20.49
CA GLN A 229 -0.80 -13.69 21.49
C GLN A 229 -1.85 -14.61 22.15
N ASN A 230 -3.12 -14.18 22.17
CA ASN A 230 -4.20 -14.99 22.76
C ASN A 230 -5.49 -14.87 21.95
N SER A 231 -5.76 -15.90 21.16
CA SER A 231 -6.93 -15.99 20.29
C SER A 231 -8.29 -16.04 21.02
N ASP A 232 -8.36 -16.13 22.36
CA ASP A 232 -9.62 -15.94 23.11
C ASP A 232 -9.99 -14.46 23.30
N TYR A 233 -9.04 -13.55 23.08
CA TYR A 233 -9.21 -12.13 23.33
C TYR A 233 -9.54 -11.40 22.02
N LEU A 234 -10.65 -10.68 22.03
CA LEU A 234 -11.19 -9.96 20.87
C LEU A 234 -11.42 -8.50 21.24
N LEU A 235 -11.18 -7.59 20.30
CA LEU A 235 -11.67 -6.21 20.36
C LEU A 235 -12.49 -5.87 19.12
N VAL A 236 -13.44 -4.94 19.28
CA VAL A 236 -14.26 -4.40 18.20
C VAL A 236 -14.80 -3.02 18.57
N VAL A 237 -14.96 -2.15 17.58
CA VAL A 237 -15.64 -0.85 17.74
C VAL A 237 -17.10 -1.02 17.34
N SER A 238 -18.03 -0.50 18.14
CA SER A 238 -19.47 -0.53 17.84
C SER A 238 -19.89 0.64 16.93
N SER A 239 -21.09 0.58 16.36
CA SER A 239 -21.71 1.68 15.61
C SER A 239 -21.94 2.96 16.44
N GLU A 240 -21.88 2.85 17.77
CA GLU A 240 -21.96 3.97 18.72
C GLU A 240 -20.57 4.49 19.13
N ASN A 241 -19.50 4.07 18.43
CA ASN A 241 -18.10 4.35 18.75
C ASN A 241 -17.70 3.88 20.17
N GLY A 242 -18.32 2.82 20.68
CA GLY A 242 -17.91 2.14 21.91
C GLY A 242 -16.84 1.09 21.61
N LEU A 243 -15.80 1.00 22.44
CA LEU A 243 -14.78 -0.04 22.34
C LEU A 243 -15.13 -1.20 23.27
N TRP A 244 -15.39 -2.36 22.65
CA TRP A 244 -15.81 -3.57 23.34
C TRP A 244 -14.72 -4.62 23.31
N VAL A 245 -14.49 -5.27 24.45
CA VAL A 245 -13.52 -6.36 24.61
C VAL A 245 -14.23 -7.63 25.05
N SER A 246 -13.85 -8.76 24.46
CA SER A 246 -14.20 -10.09 24.95
C SER A 246 -12.94 -10.82 25.40
N ARG A 247 -13.06 -11.58 26.51
CA ARG A 247 -11.99 -12.40 27.08
C ARG A 247 -12.29 -13.90 27.05
N ASN A 248 -13.35 -14.30 26.35
CA ASN A 248 -13.85 -15.67 26.25
C ASN A 248 -14.37 -15.97 24.84
N PHE A 249 -13.59 -15.55 23.83
CA PHE A 249 -13.87 -15.77 22.42
C PHE A 249 -15.29 -15.34 22.02
N GLY A 250 -15.64 -14.09 22.31
CA GLY A 250 -16.89 -13.46 21.89
C GLY A 250 -18.14 -13.89 22.66
N GLY A 251 -18.02 -14.75 23.68
CA GLY A 251 -19.16 -15.24 24.46
C GLY A 251 -19.76 -14.20 25.42
N LYS A 252 -18.92 -13.32 25.98
CA LYS A 252 -19.32 -12.14 26.77
C LYS A 252 -18.46 -10.95 26.34
N TRP A 253 -19.08 -9.78 26.27
CA TRP A 253 -18.43 -8.51 25.93
C TRP A 253 -18.56 -7.51 27.06
N GLU A 254 -17.53 -6.69 27.24
CA GLU A 254 -17.47 -5.61 28.23
C GLU A 254 -17.02 -4.34 27.49
N GLU A 255 -17.81 -3.27 27.61
CA GLU A 255 -17.48 -1.95 27.06
C GLU A 255 -16.42 -1.31 27.96
N ILE A 256 -15.25 -1.01 27.39
CA ILE A 256 -14.11 -0.45 28.15
C ILE A 256 -13.95 1.06 27.95
N HIS A 257 -14.45 1.61 26.85
CA HIS A 257 -14.38 3.04 26.56
C HIS A 257 -15.44 3.47 25.52
N LYS A 258 -15.74 4.78 25.46
CA LYS A 258 -16.75 5.40 24.57
C LYS A 258 -16.13 6.54 23.78
N ALA A 259 -16.69 6.82 22.59
CA ALA A 259 -16.19 7.83 21.66
C ALA A 259 -14.78 7.48 21.11
N VAL A 260 -14.62 6.23 20.68
CA VAL A 260 -13.38 5.66 20.10
C VAL A 260 -13.42 5.69 18.58
N CYS A 261 -12.33 6.15 17.95
CA CYS A 261 -12.22 6.28 16.49
C CYS A 261 -11.46 5.11 15.84
N LEU A 262 -10.40 4.66 16.48
CA LEU A 262 -9.54 3.57 16.00
C LEU A 262 -9.01 2.82 17.21
N ALA A 263 -8.98 1.50 17.15
CA ALA A 263 -8.39 0.63 18.18
C ALA A 263 -7.55 -0.47 17.52
N LYS A 264 -6.40 -0.80 18.11
CA LYS A 264 -5.48 -1.85 17.66
C LYS A 264 -4.90 -2.61 18.85
N TRP A 265 -4.70 -3.92 18.67
CA TRP A 265 -3.87 -4.73 19.56
C TRP A 265 -2.40 -4.37 19.38
N GLY A 266 -1.65 -4.31 20.47
CA GLY A 266 -0.20 -4.33 20.51
C GLY A 266 0.35 -5.64 21.09
N SER A 267 1.60 -5.59 21.52
CA SER A 267 2.26 -6.63 22.32
C SER A 267 1.57 -6.86 23.67
N GLN A 268 1.77 -8.05 24.26
CA GLN A 268 1.45 -8.36 25.67
C GLN A 268 -0.01 -8.10 26.10
N ASN A 269 -0.97 -8.15 25.17
CA ASN A 269 -2.38 -7.79 25.36
C ASN A 269 -2.65 -6.30 25.61
N THR A 270 -1.69 -5.42 25.33
CA THR A 270 -1.92 -3.98 25.30
C THR A 270 -2.89 -3.62 24.16
N ILE A 271 -3.82 -2.71 24.44
CA ILE A 271 -4.75 -2.10 23.48
C ILE A 271 -4.42 -0.61 23.37
N PHE A 272 -4.18 -0.15 22.15
CA PHE A 272 -4.03 1.26 21.80
C PHE A 272 -5.28 1.75 21.09
N PHE A 273 -5.78 2.92 21.47
CA PHE A 273 -6.98 3.49 20.84
C PHE A 273 -7.03 5.01 20.88
N THR A 274 -7.64 5.64 19.88
CA THR A 274 -7.87 7.10 19.85
C THR A 274 -9.31 7.45 20.20
N THR A 275 -9.48 8.56 20.92
CA THR A 275 -10.79 9.03 21.40
C THR A 275 -11.05 10.48 21.01
N TYR A 276 -12.29 10.79 20.63
CA TYR A 276 -12.79 12.15 20.47
C TYR A 276 -13.49 12.64 21.75
N VAL A 277 -13.60 13.95 21.91
CA VAL A 277 -14.22 14.61 23.06
C VAL A 277 -15.54 15.26 22.66
N ASN A 278 -15.60 15.90 21.48
CA ASN A 278 -16.75 16.63 20.99
C ASN A 278 -17.19 16.13 19.60
N GLY A 279 -18.50 16.05 19.38
CA GLY A 279 -19.08 15.75 18.06
C GLY A 279 -18.75 14.35 17.53
N SER A 280 -17.67 14.22 16.75
CA SER A 280 -17.30 12.98 16.06
C SER A 280 -15.80 12.92 15.74
N CYS A 281 -15.31 11.73 15.39
CA CYS A 281 -13.94 11.51 14.93
C CYS A 281 -13.49 12.43 13.79
N LYS A 282 -14.39 12.82 12.88
CA LYS A 282 -14.05 13.73 11.77
C LYS A 282 -13.96 15.20 12.21
N ALA A 283 -14.75 15.59 13.22
CA ALA A 283 -14.72 16.95 13.77
C ALA A 283 -13.48 17.18 14.66
N ASP A 284 -13.12 16.17 15.46
CA ASP A 284 -11.96 16.21 16.37
C ASP A 284 -10.65 15.73 15.72
N LEU A 285 -10.58 15.66 14.37
CA LEU A 285 -9.36 15.30 13.64
C LEU A 285 -8.20 16.25 14.00
N GLY A 286 -7.12 15.68 14.55
CA GLY A 286 -5.97 16.46 15.02
C GLY A 286 -6.08 16.97 16.47
N VAL A 287 -7.23 16.78 17.14
CA VAL A 287 -7.41 17.05 18.57
C VAL A 287 -7.77 15.79 19.38
N LEU A 288 -7.73 14.60 18.77
CA LEU A 288 -7.95 13.32 19.44
C LEU A 288 -6.92 13.09 20.57
N GLU A 289 -7.31 12.25 21.53
CA GLU A 289 -6.38 11.69 22.52
C GLU A 289 -6.02 10.25 22.15
N LEU A 290 -4.75 9.88 22.23
CA LEU A 290 -4.28 8.50 22.13
C LEU A 290 -4.15 7.92 23.54
N ARG A 291 -4.82 6.79 23.76
CA ARG A 291 -4.93 6.10 25.04
C ARG A 291 -4.47 4.66 24.95
N ARG A 292 -4.00 4.13 26.07
CA ARG A 292 -3.50 2.75 26.23
C ARG A 292 -4.16 2.09 27.43
N THR A 293 -4.46 0.80 27.32
CA THR A 293 -4.71 -0.10 28.46
C THR A 293 -3.97 -1.42 28.27
N SER A 294 -3.43 -1.97 29.36
CA SER A 294 -2.74 -3.27 29.36
C SER A 294 -3.42 -4.28 30.30
N ASP A 295 -4.61 -3.95 30.81
CA ASP A 295 -5.38 -4.74 31.78
C ASP A 295 -6.87 -4.91 31.40
N PHE A 296 -7.15 -4.73 30.11
CA PHE A 296 -8.49 -4.78 29.49
C PHE A 296 -9.46 -3.73 30.05
N GLY A 297 -8.98 -2.49 30.17
CA GLY A 297 -9.80 -1.31 30.48
C GLY A 297 -9.98 -0.99 31.96
N LYS A 298 -9.32 -1.71 32.89
CA LYS A 298 -9.39 -1.38 34.32
C LYS A 298 -8.58 -0.13 34.65
N SER A 299 -7.45 0.05 33.96
CA SER A 299 -6.68 1.28 33.92
C SER A 299 -6.47 1.71 32.48
N ILE A 300 -6.68 3.00 32.24
CA ILE A 300 -6.52 3.65 30.93
C ILE A 300 -5.59 4.84 31.14
N LYS A 301 -4.49 4.87 30.40
CA LYS A 301 -3.51 5.96 30.40
C LYS A 301 -3.60 6.72 29.09
N THR A 302 -3.79 8.04 29.16
CA THR A 302 -3.58 8.91 28.00
C THR A 302 -2.07 9.00 27.76
N ILE A 303 -1.62 8.58 26.58
CA ILE A 303 -0.22 8.56 26.16
C ILE A 303 0.08 9.65 25.10
N GLY A 304 -0.93 10.25 24.48
CA GLY A 304 -0.77 11.37 23.56
C GLY A 304 -2.03 12.23 23.44
N VAL A 305 -1.84 13.50 23.07
CA VAL A 305 -2.91 14.49 22.83
C VAL A 305 -2.62 15.24 21.53
N LYS A 306 -3.62 15.93 20.95
CA LYS A 306 -3.52 16.56 19.62
C LYS A 306 -3.20 15.57 18.50
N ILE A 307 -3.79 14.39 18.61
CA ILE A 307 -3.55 13.26 17.73
C ILE A 307 -4.42 13.38 16.48
N TYR A 308 -3.81 13.22 15.32
CA TYR A 308 -4.49 13.07 14.05
C TYR A 308 -4.83 11.60 13.80
N SER A 309 -3.82 10.72 13.91
CA SER A 309 -3.97 9.25 13.84
C SER A 309 -2.73 8.55 14.42
N PHE A 310 -2.77 7.22 14.54
CA PHE A 310 -1.65 6.39 15.02
C PHE A 310 -1.47 5.10 14.20
N GLY A 311 -0.25 4.57 14.21
CA GLY A 311 0.15 3.34 13.52
C GLY A 311 1.07 2.48 14.39
N LEU A 312 1.11 1.19 14.08
CA LEU A 312 2.03 0.21 14.67
C LEU A 312 2.80 -0.44 13.51
N GLY A 313 4.10 -0.64 13.66
CA GLY A 313 4.93 -1.34 12.68
C GLY A 313 6.22 -1.83 13.34
N GLY A 314 6.52 -3.12 13.23
CA GLY A 314 7.60 -3.73 14.01
C GLY A 314 7.42 -3.45 15.51
N ARG A 315 8.49 -2.99 16.16
CA ARG A 315 8.50 -2.55 17.56
C ARG A 315 8.05 -1.09 17.79
N PHE A 316 7.65 -0.37 16.74
CA PHE A 316 7.44 1.07 16.78
C PHE A 316 5.95 1.44 16.85
N LEU A 317 5.61 2.30 17.81
CA LEU A 317 4.34 3.02 17.88
C LEU A 317 4.53 4.42 17.29
N PHE A 318 3.82 4.73 16.21
CA PHE A 318 3.83 6.04 15.56
C PHE A 318 2.55 6.81 15.86
N ALA A 319 2.67 8.10 16.16
CA ALA A 319 1.55 9.01 16.28
C ALA A 319 1.79 10.25 15.40
N SER A 320 0.80 10.63 14.60
CA SER A 320 0.80 11.89 13.87
C SER A 320 0.17 12.97 14.75
N VAL A 321 0.96 13.98 15.12
CA VAL A 321 0.59 15.03 16.09
C VAL A 321 0.50 16.37 15.38
N MET A 322 -0.56 17.14 15.64
CA MET A 322 -0.72 18.49 15.10
C MET A 322 0.29 19.47 15.70
N ALA A 323 0.79 20.41 14.90
CA ALA A 323 1.59 21.52 15.38
C ALA A 323 0.75 22.53 16.20
N ASP A 324 1.37 23.19 17.18
CA ASP A 324 0.70 24.22 17.99
C ASP A 324 0.29 25.48 17.21
N LYS A 325 0.90 25.71 16.04
CA LYS A 325 0.66 26.86 15.17
C LYS A 325 0.65 26.38 13.72
N GLY A 326 -0.49 26.56 13.05
CA GLY A 326 -0.71 26.10 11.67
C GLY A 326 -1.55 24.82 11.60
N ALA A 327 -1.85 24.39 10.38
CA ALA A 327 -2.66 23.20 10.09
C ALA A 327 -1.82 21.95 9.73
N THR A 328 -0.52 21.94 10.08
CA THR A 328 0.40 20.86 9.73
C THR A 328 0.55 19.83 10.86
N ARG A 329 0.98 18.62 10.50
CA ARG A 329 1.18 17.49 11.42
C ARG A 329 2.52 16.79 11.18
N ARG A 330 3.10 16.27 12.27
CA ARG A 330 4.43 15.61 12.27
C ARG A 330 4.39 14.28 13.01
N ILE A 331 5.23 13.33 12.59
CA ILE A 331 5.34 12.02 13.24
C ILE A 331 6.13 12.13 14.55
N HIS A 332 5.61 11.50 15.58
CA HIS A 332 6.33 11.12 16.79
C HIS A 332 6.36 9.60 16.90
N VAL A 333 7.44 9.06 17.46
CA VAL A 333 7.66 7.63 17.66
C VAL A 333 7.85 7.32 19.14
N SER A 334 7.44 6.11 19.53
CA SER A 334 7.73 5.48 20.80
C SER A 334 8.08 4.00 20.58
N THR A 335 9.04 3.49 21.34
CA THR A 335 9.44 2.08 21.40
C THR A 335 9.14 1.42 22.76
N ASP A 336 8.49 2.17 23.66
CA ASP A 336 8.17 1.81 25.04
C ASP A 336 6.65 1.86 25.31
N GLU A 337 5.86 1.46 24.31
CA GLU A 337 4.38 1.46 24.32
C GLU A 337 3.76 2.83 24.65
N GLY A 338 4.42 3.95 24.32
CA GLY A 338 3.93 5.31 24.56
C GLY A 338 4.24 5.86 25.94
N GLU A 339 5.21 5.29 26.68
CA GLU A 339 5.73 5.88 27.91
C GLU A 339 6.58 7.13 27.63
N THR A 340 7.42 7.10 26.60
CA THR A 340 8.18 8.25 26.12
C THR A 340 8.07 8.42 24.60
N TRP A 341 8.12 9.67 24.15
CA TRP A 341 7.96 10.04 22.73
C TRP A 341 9.13 10.89 22.24
N SER A 342 9.60 10.60 21.03
CA SER A 342 10.55 11.44 20.29
C SER A 342 9.92 11.90 18.98
N MET A 343 10.18 13.15 18.59
CA MET A 343 9.83 13.65 17.26
C MET A 343 10.68 12.91 16.21
N ALA A 344 10.07 12.46 15.12
CA ALA A 344 10.82 11.92 13.99
C ALA A 344 11.42 13.06 13.15
N GLN A 345 12.63 12.85 12.61
CA GLN A 345 13.28 13.72 11.64
C GLN A 345 12.65 13.51 10.25
N LEU A 346 11.37 13.88 10.11
CA LEU A 346 10.61 13.81 8.87
C LEU A 346 9.99 15.18 8.54
N PRO A 347 9.77 15.52 7.26
CA PRO A 347 9.01 16.70 6.87
C PRO A 347 7.62 16.71 7.52
N SER A 348 7.18 17.86 8.05
CA SER A 348 5.79 18.04 8.48
C SER A 348 4.88 18.24 7.27
N VAL A 349 3.69 17.63 7.29
CA VAL A 349 2.76 17.64 6.15
C VAL A 349 1.49 18.44 6.44
N GLY A 350 0.85 18.96 5.39
CA GLY A 350 -0.47 19.61 5.44
C GLY A 350 -1.62 18.63 5.69
N GLN A 351 -2.87 19.04 5.52
CA GLN A 351 -4.04 18.16 5.74
C GLN A 351 -4.29 17.18 4.60
N GLU A 352 -4.07 17.62 3.36
CA GLU A 352 -4.31 16.83 2.12
C GLU A 352 -3.27 15.73 1.92
N GLN A 353 -2.06 15.96 2.43
CA GLN A 353 -0.94 15.01 2.37
C GLN A 353 -1.07 13.87 3.39
N PHE A 354 -0.33 12.78 3.17
CA PHE A 354 -0.27 11.63 4.08
C PHE A 354 1.15 11.11 4.40
N TYR A 355 1.21 10.24 5.41
CA TYR A 355 2.36 9.37 5.70
C TYR A 355 1.90 7.93 5.53
N SER A 356 2.74 7.06 4.99
CA SER A 356 2.46 5.62 4.91
C SER A 356 3.64 4.79 5.39
N ILE A 357 3.38 3.82 6.26
CA ILE A 357 4.38 2.83 6.71
C ILE A 357 4.42 1.75 5.63
N LEU A 358 5.43 1.80 4.76
CA LEU A 358 5.55 0.88 3.61
C LEU A 358 5.98 -0.51 4.06
N ALA A 359 6.96 -0.58 4.96
CA ALA A 359 7.40 -1.79 5.63
C ALA A 359 8.06 -1.44 6.97
N ALA A 360 7.90 -2.30 7.96
CA ALA A 360 8.52 -2.17 9.27
C ALA A 360 8.91 -3.54 9.82
N ASN A 361 10.08 -3.62 10.44
CA ASN A 361 10.56 -4.79 11.17
C ASN A 361 11.11 -4.34 12.54
N ASP A 362 11.78 -5.23 13.28
CA ASP A 362 12.36 -4.90 14.59
C ASP A 362 13.58 -3.97 14.50
N ASP A 363 14.20 -3.87 13.32
CA ASP A 363 15.40 -3.08 13.06
C ASP A 363 15.08 -1.67 12.55
N MET A 364 14.09 -1.45 11.69
CA MET A 364 13.78 -0.15 11.09
C MET A 364 12.42 -0.08 10.38
N VAL A 365 12.11 1.10 9.83
CA VAL A 365 10.88 1.42 9.09
C VAL A 365 11.17 2.18 7.80
N PHE A 366 10.57 1.71 6.70
CA PHE A 366 10.37 2.48 5.47
C PHE A 366 9.12 3.36 5.63
N MET A 367 9.30 4.67 5.61
CA MET A 367 8.24 5.67 5.70
C MET A 367 8.11 6.41 4.38
N HIS A 368 6.93 6.39 3.78
CA HIS A 368 6.56 7.30 2.71
C HIS A 368 6.06 8.62 3.30
N VAL A 369 6.54 9.74 2.74
CA VAL A 369 6.02 11.08 2.98
C VAL A 369 5.53 11.62 1.63
N ASP A 370 4.24 11.93 1.56
CA ASP A 370 3.59 12.45 0.36
C ASP A 370 4.06 13.88 0.02
N GLU A 371 4.19 14.21 -1.27
CA GLU A 371 4.70 15.52 -1.72
C GLU A 371 3.57 16.58 -1.68
N PRO A 372 3.83 17.88 -1.41
CA PRO A 372 2.76 18.88 -1.34
C PRO A 372 2.06 19.13 -2.69
N GLY A 373 0.75 18.92 -2.71
CA GLY A 373 -0.12 19.08 -3.89
C GLY A 373 -0.50 17.74 -4.51
N ASP A 374 -1.41 17.73 -5.48
CA ASP A 374 -1.86 16.49 -6.15
C ASP A 374 -0.83 16.02 -7.18
N THR A 375 0.25 15.43 -6.69
CA THR A 375 1.42 14.98 -7.48
C THR A 375 1.33 13.50 -7.87
N GLY A 376 0.64 12.68 -7.08
CA GLY A 376 0.63 11.22 -7.20
C GLY A 376 1.96 10.54 -6.82
N PHE A 377 2.87 11.26 -6.16
CA PHE A 377 4.14 10.72 -5.68
C PHE A 377 4.60 11.39 -4.38
N GLY A 378 5.55 10.73 -3.72
CA GLY A 378 6.23 11.28 -2.55
C GLY A 378 7.66 10.79 -2.44
N THR A 379 8.20 10.80 -1.23
CA THR A 379 9.58 10.41 -0.94
C THR A 379 9.63 9.29 0.11
N ILE A 380 10.43 8.25 -0.15
CA ILE A 380 10.75 7.21 0.81
C ILE A 380 11.89 7.67 1.71
N TYR A 381 11.69 7.51 3.00
CA TYR A 381 12.67 7.67 4.06
C TYR A 381 12.89 6.34 4.80
N ILE A 382 14.12 6.07 5.21
CA ILE A 382 14.51 4.90 6.01
C ILE A 382 14.89 5.37 7.41
N SER A 383 14.29 4.76 8.44
CA SER A 383 14.57 5.09 9.83
C SER A 383 15.88 4.53 10.35
N ASP A 384 16.31 5.05 11.50
CA ASP A 384 17.24 4.37 12.39
C ASP A 384 16.55 3.26 13.21
N ASP A 385 17.35 2.59 14.03
CA ASP A 385 16.89 1.56 14.96
C ASP A 385 15.92 2.09 16.03
N ARG A 386 15.89 3.41 16.24
CA ARG A 386 15.00 4.08 17.19
C ARG A 386 13.71 4.56 16.54
N GLY A 387 13.61 4.58 15.21
CA GLY A 387 12.49 5.16 14.46
C GLY A 387 12.48 6.70 14.44
N ILE A 388 13.62 7.35 14.72
CA ILE A 388 13.76 8.78 15.01
C ILE A 388 14.50 9.52 13.90
N VAL A 389 15.71 9.08 13.56
CA VAL A 389 16.58 9.71 12.55
C VAL A 389 16.32 9.04 11.22
N TYR A 390 16.06 9.81 10.16
CA TYR A 390 15.67 9.27 8.86
C TYR A 390 16.64 9.71 7.76
N SER A 391 17.03 8.77 6.89
CA SER A 391 17.73 9.06 5.64
C SER A 391 16.72 9.07 4.49
N LYS A 392 16.80 10.08 3.61
CA LYS A 392 16.14 10.05 2.30
C LYS A 392 16.68 8.84 1.51
N SER A 393 15.80 8.05 0.90
CA SER A 393 16.14 6.80 0.22
C SER A 393 15.77 6.83 -1.27
N LEU A 394 14.53 7.23 -1.59
CA LEU A 394 14.02 7.28 -2.96
C LEU A 394 13.08 8.47 -3.13
N GLU A 395 13.35 9.32 -4.10
CA GLU A 395 12.48 10.44 -4.48
C GLU A 395 11.48 10.03 -5.56
N ARG A 396 10.39 10.80 -5.69
CA ARG A 396 9.35 10.60 -6.71
C ARG A 396 8.76 9.19 -6.72
N HIS A 397 8.67 8.58 -5.54
CA HIS A 397 8.05 7.27 -5.32
C HIS A 397 6.56 7.32 -5.60
N LEU A 398 6.08 6.46 -6.51
CA LEU A 398 4.70 6.41 -6.94
C LEU A 398 3.79 5.96 -5.79
N TYR A 399 2.85 6.82 -5.41
CA TYR A 399 1.81 6.54 -4.41
C TYR A 399 0.60 7.43 -4.72
N THR A 400 -0.53 6.85 -5.14
CA THR A 400 -1.66 7.66 -5.58
C THR A 400 -2.49 8.23 -4.43
N THR A 401 -2.86 9.51 -4.52
CA THR A 401 -3.81 10.18 -3.62
C THR A 401 -5.18 9.48 -3.65
N THR A 402 -5.63 9.12 -4.85
CA THR A 402 -6.89 8.39 -5.08
C THR A 402 -6.61 6.89 -5.17
N GLY A 403 -7.28 6.09 -4.34
CA GLY A 403 -7.10 4.64 -4.26
C GLY A 403 -6.04 4.21 -3.23
N GLY A 404 -4.97 5.00 -3.06
CA GLY A 404 -3.88 4.67 -2.15
C GLY A 404 -2.96 3.58 -2.70
N ASP A 405 -2.87 3.46 -4.03
CA ASP A 405 -2.10 2.43 -4.71
C ASP A 405 -0.61 2.76 -4.71
N THR A 406 0.21 1.77 -4.39
CA THR A 406 1.67 1.83 -4.55
C THR A 406 2.21 0.46 -4.96
N ASP A 407 3.29 0.48 -5.74
CA ASP A 407 3.98 -0.72 -6.22
C ASP A 407 5.08 -1.21 -5.24
N PHE A 408 5.22 -0.57 -4.07
CA PHE A 408 6.22 -0.95 -3.08
C PHE A 408 6.03 -2.40 -2.61
N THR A 409 7.01 -3.24 -2.95
CA THR A 409 6.98 -4.69 -2.80
C THR A 409 8.24 -5.15 -2.06
N ASN A 410 8.05 -5.79 -0.91
CA ASN A 410 9.11 -6.52 -0.21
C ASN A 410 9.35 -7.86 -0.93
N VAL A 411 10.59 -8.12 -1.36
CA VAL A 411 10.97 -9.41 -1.97
C VAL A 411 11.30 -10.38 -0.84
N THR A 412 10.31 -11.14 -0.40
CA THR A 412 10.43 -11.95 0.83
C THR A 412 11.39 -13.13 0.69
N SER A 413 11.67 -13.55 -0.55
CA SER A 413 12.56 -14.66 -0.89
C SER A 413 14.06 -14.32 -0.85
N LEU A 414 14.45 -13.04 -0.69
CA LEU A 414 15.84 -12.65 -0.49
C LEU A 414 15.98 -11.42 0.43
N ARG A 415 16.88 -11.51 1.41
CA ARG A 415 17.01 -10.51 2.48
C ARG A 415 17.47 -9.14 1.95
N GLY A 416 16.83 -8.07 2.43
CA GLY A 416 17.21 -6.69 2.10
C GLY A 416 16.76 -6.21 0.72
N VAL A 417 16.02 -7.04 -0.02
CA VAL A 417 15.57 -6.73 -1.38
C VAL A 417 14.16 -6.12 -1.37
N TYR A 418 14.01 -4.98 -2.04
CA TYR A 418 12.72 -4.31 -2.23
C TYR A 418 12.61 -3.78 -3.66
N MET A 419 11.42 -3.82 -4.23
CA MET A 419 11.09 -3.24 -5.53
C MET A 419 10.00 -2.19 -5.37
N THR A 420 10.00 -1.15 -6.20
CA THR A 420 8.89 -0.19 -6.28
C THR A 420 8.91 0.57 -7.61
N SER A 421 7.90 1.41 -7.83
CA SER A 421 7.80 2.31 -8.99
C SER A 421 8.11 3.77 -8.61
N VAL A 422 8.77 4.49 -9.51
CA VAL A 422 9.01 5.94 -9.44
C VAL A 422 8.41 6.64 -10.65
N LEU A 423 7.90 7.86 -10.46
CA LEU A 423 7.47 8.73 -11.53
C LEU A 423 8.66 9.55 -12.03
N SER A 424 9.07 9.37 -13.28
CA SER A 424 10.09 10.17 -13.95
C SER A 424 9.61 11.62 -14.20
N GLU A 425 10.54 12.53 -14.54
CA GLU A 425 10.24 13.92 -14.92
C GLU A 425 9.49 14.02 -16.26
N ASP A 426 9.55 12.99 -17.11
CA ASP A 426 8.74 12.87 -18.33
C ASP A 426 7.38 12.18 -18.10
N ASN A 427 6.96 12.07 -16.83
CA ASN A 427 5.77 11.36 -16.34
C ASN A 427 5.70 9.87 -16.74
N SER A 428 6.81 9.28 -17.22
CA SER A 428 6.91 7.83 -17.37
C SER A 428 7.11 7.16 -16.01
N ILE A 429 6.69 5.91 -15.87
CA ILE A 429 6.84 5.16 -14.62
C ILE A 429 7.95 4.14 -14.77
N GLN A 430 8.94 4.18 -13.88
CA GLN A 430 10.12 3.31 -13.91
C GLN A 430 10.17 2.43 -12.67
N SER A 431 10.59 1.18 -12.83
CA SER A 431 10.69 0.23 -11.71
C SER A 431 12.12 0.21 -11.18
N MET A 432 12.24 0.35 -9.86
CA MET A 432 13.50 0.44 -9.15
C MET A 432 13.60 -0.71 -8.14
N ILE A 433 14.79 -1.30 -8.04
CA ILE A 433 15.15 -2.35 -7.08
C ILE A 433 16.31 -1.87 -6.19
N THR A 434 16.25 -2.22 -4.92
CA THR A 434 17.34 -2.14 -3.95
C THR A 434 17.64 -3.53 -3.42
N PHE A 435 18.90 -3.79 -3.10
CA PHE A 435 19.37 -5.06 -2.50
C PHE A 435 19.99 -4.84 -1.10
N ASP A 436 20.12 -3.59 -0.68
CA ASP A 436 20.80 -3.10 0.52
C ASP A 436 19.82 -2.35 1.43
N GLN A 437 18.57 -2.83 1.51
CA GLN A 437 17.53 -2.30 2.39
C GLN A 437 17.17 -0.83 2.09
N GLY A 438 17.29 -0.43 0.82
CA GLY A 438 17.01 0.93 0.33
C GLY A 438 18.17 1.92 0.51
N GLY A 439 19.38 1.45 0.83
CA GLY A 439 20.59 2.26 0.78
C GLY A 439 20.89 2.78 -0.63
N ARG A 440 20.68 1.93 -1.66
CA ARG A 440 20.83 2.28 -3.07
C ARG A 440 19.79 1.60 -3.94
N TRP A 441 19.14 2.40 -4.77
CA TRP A 441 18.20 1.94 -5.79
C TRP A 441 18.84 1.93 -7.18
N LYS A 442 18.45 0.98 -8.02
CA LYS A 442 18.89 0.80 -9.42
C LYS A 442 17.70 0.33 -10.27
N LEU A 443 17.78 0.51 -11.59
CA LEU A 443 16.86 -0.13 -12.53
C LEU A 443 17.07 -1.65 -12.55
N LEU A 444 16.02 -2.43 -12.79
CA LEU A 444 16.12 -3.89 -12.91
C LEU A 444 16.77 -4.27 -14.24
N ARG A 445 17.73 -5.20 -14.20
CA ARG A 445 18.44 -5.68 -15.40
C ARG A 445 17.46 -6.40 -16.34
N LYS A 446 17.40 -5.98 -17.62
CA LYS A 446 16.63 -6.69 -18.64
C LYS A 446 17.14 -8.14 -18.82
N PRO A 447 16.26 -9.11 -19.14
CA PRO A 447 16.71 -10.43 -19.58
C PRO A 447 17.62 -10.35 -20.81
N GLU A 448 18.60 -11.25 -20.89
CA GLU A 448 19.62 -11.22 -21.96
C GLU A 448 18.99 -11.38 -23.35
N ASN A 449 18.04 -12.32 -23.48
CA ASN A 449 17.35 -12.64 -24.72
C ASN A 449 16.17 -11.70 -25.06
N SER A 450 15.79 -10.78 -24.16
CA SER A 450 14.68 -9.85 -24.41
C SER A 450 15.13 -8.63 -25.23
N LYS A 451 14.29 -8.24 -26.18
CA LYS A 451 14.40 -7.00 -26.95
C LYS A 451 13.67 -5.87 -26.22
N CYS A 452 14.15 -4.64 -26.40
CA CYS A 452 13.47 -3.46 -25.90
C CYS A 452 12.20 -3.15 -26.71
N ASP A 453 11.14 -2.73 -26.04
CA ASP A 453 9.86 -2.36 -26.64
C ASP A 453 9.86 -0.92 -27.20
N SER A 454 8.69 -0.41 -27.58
CA SER A 454 8.54 0.94 -28.14
C SER A 454 8.67 2.09 -27.13
N THR A 455 8.74 1.81 -25.83
CA THR A 455 9.05 2.85 -24.82
C THR A 455 10.52 3.23 -24.84
N ALA A 456 11.40 2.31 -25.26
CA ALA A 456 12.83 2.50 -25.19
C ALA A 456 13.38 3.40 -26.31
N LYS A 457 14.21 4.37 -25.93
CA LYS A 457 14.92 5.27 -26.86
C LYS A 457 16.01 4.52 -27.64
N ASN A 458 16.62 3.50 -27.04
CA ASN A 458 17.56 2.57 -27.67
C ASN A 458 16.93 1.17 -27.79
N LYS A 459 17.15 0.47 -28.90
CA LYS A 459 16.62 -0.88 -29.12
C LYS A 459 17.41 -1.98 -28.42
N GLU A 460 18.62 -1.68 -27.95
CA GLU A 460 19.53 -2.65 -27.31
C GLU A 460 19.75 -2.37 -25.82
N GLU A 461 19.60 -1.12 -25.38
CA GLU A 461 19.79 -0.66 -24.00
C GLU A 461 18.44 -0.24 -23.41
N CYS A 462 17.96 -0.99 -22.42
CA CYS A 462 16.70 -0.79 -21.71
C CYS A 462 16.69 -1.65 -20.42
N SER A 463 15.65 -1.50 -19.60
CA SER A 463 15.50 -2.19 -18.30
C SER A 463 14.27 -3.09 -18.27
N LEU A 464 14.14 -3.90 -17.22
CA LEU A 464 12.89 -4.58 -16.89
C LEU A 464 12.03 -3.68 -16.01
N HIS A 465 10.74 -3.60 -16.33
CA HIS A 465 9.73 -2.87 -15.58
C HIS A 465 8.65 -3.83 -15.10
N ILE A 466 8.17 -3.64 -13.88
CA ILE A 466 7.31 -4.57 -13.15
C ILE A 466 5.92 -3.97 -12.99
N HIS A 467 4.89 -4.76 -13.30
CA HIS A 467 3.51 -4.42 -13.00
C HIS A 467 3.12 -4.92 -11.61
N ALA A 468 2.69 -4.00 -10.74
CA ALA A 468 2.10 -4.31 -9.44
C ALA A 468 0.78 -3.54 -9.24
N SER A 469 0.43 -3.18 -8.00
CA SER A 469 -0.87 -2.63 -7.58
C SER A 469 -1.37 -1.48 -8.47
N TYR A 470 -0.52 -0.52 -8.81
CA TYR A 470 -0.90 0.63 -9.64
C TYR A 470 -1.31 0.19 -11.05
N SER A 471 -0.56 -0.73 -11.66
CA SER A 471 -0.90 -1.25 -13.00
C SER A 471 -2.25 -1.98 -12.99
N ILE A 472 -2.57 -2.67 -11.90
CA ILE A 472 -3.85 -3.36 -11.70
C ILE A 472 -4.99 -2.34 -11.51
N SER A 473 -4.78 -1.27 -10.72
CA SER A 473 -5.81 -0.24 -10.50
C SER A 473 -6.09 0.60 -11.75
N GLN A 474 -5.09 0.79 -12.62
CA GLN A 474 -5.24 1.35 -13.97
C GLN A 474 -5.92 0.39 -14.98
N LYS A 475 -6.35 -0.81 -14.54
CA LYS A 475 -7.05 -1.82 -15.36
C LYS A 475 -6.23 -2.30 -16.57
N LEU A 476 -4.91 -2.32 -16.45
CA LEU A 476 -4.06 -3.01 -17.42
C LEU A 476 -4.30 -4.53 -17.33
N ASN A 477 -3.83 -5.27 -18.33
CA ASN A 477 -4.06 -6.72 -18.44
C ASN A 477 -3.14 -7.54 -17.50
N VAL A 478 -3.19 -7.23 -16.21
CA VAL A 478 -2.31 -7.73 -15.15
C VAL A 478 -3.17 -8.51 -14.13
N PRO A 479 -3.21 -9.85 -14.20
CA PRO A 479 -4.05 -10.65 -13.32
C PRO A 479 -3.52 -10.80 -11.88
N MET A 480 -2.21 -10.63 -11.68
CA MET A 480 -1.54 -10.78 -10.38
C MET A 480 -0.36 -9.80 -10.24
N ALA A 481 -0.20 -9.28 -9.02
CA ALA A 481 0.99 -8.56 -8.57
C ALA A 481 2.16 -9.53 -8.29
N PRO A 482 3.41 -9.05 -8.12
CA PRO A 482 4.58 -9.90 -7.92
C PRO A 482 4.45 -10.85 -6.73
N LEU A 483 4.86 -12.11 -6.92
CA LEU A 483 4.87 -13.16 -5.91
C LEU A 483 6.30 -13.52 -5.52
N SER A 484 6.56 -13.56 -4.21
CA SER A 484 7.77 -14.13 -3.60
C SER A 484 7.40 -14.75 -2.26
N GLU A 485 8.06 -15.85 -1.89
CA GLU A 485 7.79 -16.62 -0.67
C GLU A 485 9.11 -16.88 0.08
N PRO A 486 9.19 -16.71 1.40
CA PRO A 486 10.46 -16.73 2.15
C PRO A 486 11.11 -18.12 2.24
N ASN A 487 10.35 -19.19 1.99
CA ASN A 487 10.85 -20.56 1.86
C ASN A 487 11.35 -20.89 0.44
N ALA A 488 10.94 -20.14 -0.57
CA ALA A 488 11.35 -20.29 -1.97
C ALA A 488 12.52 -19.34 -2.32
N VAL A 489 13.68 -19.60 -1.71
CA VAL A 489 14.85 -18.71 -1.71
C VAL A 489 15.25 -18.22 -3.10
N GLY A 490 15.32 -16.90 -3.28
CA GLY A 490 15.68 -16.23 -4.52
C GLY A 490 14.57 -16.13 -5.58
N ILE A 491 13.46 -16.86 -5.43
CA ILE A 491 12.39 -16.89 -6.44
C ILE A 491 11.50 -15.65 -6.34
N VAL A 492 11.34 -14.92 -7.44
CA VAL A 492 10.30 -13.88 -7.62
C VAL A 492 9.67 -14.03 -8.99
N ILE A 493 8.33 -14.01 -9.05
CA ILE A 493 7.54 -14.12 -10.28
C ILE A 493 6.74 -12.82 -10.43
N ALA A 494 6.76 -12.20 -11.60
CA ALA A 494 6.10 -10.92 -11.84
C ALA A 494 5.65 -10.73 -13.29
N HIS A 495 4.57 -9.97 -13.50
CA HIS A 495 4.25 -9.44 -14.82
C HIS A 495 5.16 -8.24 -15.14
N GLY A 496 5.60 -8.08 -16.39
CA GLY A 496 6.49 -6.97 -16.74
C GLY A 496 6.56 -6.61 -18.22
N SER A 497 7.29 -5.52 -18.48
CA SER A 497 7.65 -5.01 -19.80
C SER A 497 9.14 -4.69 -19.86
N VAL A 498 9.77 -4.85 -21.03
CA VAL A 498 11.21 -4.58 -21.22
C VAL A 498 11.37 -3.33 -22.08
N GLY A 499 11.83 -2.24 -21.49
CA GLY A 499 11.72 -0.89 -22.06
C GLY A 499 12.43 0.18 -21.23
N ASP A 500 12.12 1.46 -21.47
CA ASP A 500 12.57 2.58 -20.61
C ASP A 500 11.53 2.90 -19.51
N ALA A 501 10.32 2.33 -19.59
CA ALA A 501 9.21 2.54 -18.65
C ALA A 501 8.26 1.33 -18.61
N ILE A 502 7.30 1.35 -17.66
CA ILE A 502 6.13 0.46 -17.65
C ILE A 502 5.31 0.69 -18.93
N SER A 503 5.06 -0.39 -19.68
CA SER A 503 4.34 -0.37 -20.95
C SER A 503 2.84 -0.64 -20.75
N VAL A 504 1.97 -0.07 -21.59
CA VAL A 504 0.52 -0.37 -21.58
C VAL A 504 0.14 -1.60 -22.41
N MET A 505 1.13 -2.25 -23.02
CA MET A 505 0.95 -3.47 -23.80
C MET A 505 0.59 -4.66 -22.90
N ILE A 506 0.04 -5.72 -23.48
CA ILE A 506 -0.22 -6.97 -22.74
C ILE A 506 1.12 -7.53 -22.23
N PRO A 507 1.29 -7.74 -20.91
CA PRO A 507 2.58 -8.12 -20.34
C PRO A 507 2.87 -9.61 -20.49
N ASP A 508 4.17 -9.93 -20.52
CA ASP A 508 4.68 -11.29 -20.31
C ASP A 508 4.94 -11.52 -18.81
N VAL A 509 5.11 -12.78 -18.40
CA VAL A 509 5.57 -13.13 -17.04
C VAL A 509 7.08 -13.34 -17.05
N TYR A 510 7.75 -12.76 -16.05
CA TYR A 510 9.17 -12.87 -15.81
C TYR A 510 9.44 -13.53 -14.46
N ILE A 511 10.55 -14.27 -14.39
CA ILE A 511 11.03 -14.94 -13.19
C ILE A 511 12.49 -14.59 -12.95
N THR A 512 12.85 -14.47 -11.68
CA THR A 512 14.22 -14.47 -11.17
C THR A 512 14.35 -15.60 -10.16
N ASP A 513 15.53 -16.22 -10.13
CA ASP A 513 15.92 -17.23 -9.15
C ASP A 513 17.04 -16.72 -8.23
N ASP A 514 17.46 -15.46 -8.34
CA ASP A 514 18.55 -14.86 -7.57
C ASP A 514 18.13 -13.63 -6.75
N GLY A 515 16.82 -13.42 -6.59
CA GLY A 515 16.25 -12.27 -5.87
C GLY A 515 16.26 -10.97 -6.67
N GLY A 516 16.35 -11.04 -8.00
CA GLY A 516 16.14 -9.90 -8.90
C GLY A 516 17.39 -9.28 -9.49
N TYR A 517 18.57 -9.90 -9.33
CA TYR A 517 19.81 -9.51 -10.00
C TYR A 517 19.79 -9.89 -11.48
N SER A 518 19.23 -11.05 -11.81
CA SER A 518 18.99 -11.51 -13.18
C SER A 518 17.55 -12.00 -13.35
N TRP A 519 17.03 -11.84 -14.57
CA TRP A 519 15.64 -12.13 -14.91
C TRP A 519 15.57 -12.89 -16.23
N THR A 520 14.60 -13.79 -16.34
CA THR A 520 14.28 -14.55 -17.55
C THR A 520 12.78 -14.42 -17.85
N LYS A 521 12.39 -14.43 -19.13
CA LYS A 521 10.96 -14.54 -19.48
C LYS A 521 10.49 -15.96 -19.11
N MET A 522 9.50 -16.06 -18.24
CA MET A 522 8.95 -17.31 -17.73
C MET A 522 7.86 -17.86 -18.65
N LEU A 523 6.91 -17.02 -19.04
CA LEU A 523 5.77 -17.37 -19.90
C LEU A 523 5.40 -16.17 -20.78
N GLU A 524 4.93 -16.43 -22.00
CA GLU A 524 4.41 -15.39 -22.89
C GLU A 524 2.94 -15.08 -22.56
N GLY A 525 2.60 -13.79 -22.46
CA GLY A 525 1.29 -13.32 -22.04
C GLY A 525 0.99 -13.48 -20.54
N PRO A 526 -0.11 -12.88 -20.06
CA PRO A 526 -0.44 -12.80 -18.64
C PRO A 526 -0.92 -14.15 -18.09
N HIS A 527 -0.45 -14.48 -16.88
CA HIS A 527 -0.82 -15.72 -16.19
C HIS A 527 -1.06 -15.47 -14.70
N TYR A 528 -1.98 -16.23 -14.11
CA TYR A 528 -1.99 -16.45 -12.66
C TYR A 528 -0.92 -17.47 -12.32
N TYR A 529 -0.18 -17.28 -11.23
CA TYR A 529 0.90 -18.16 -10.81
C TYR A 529 0.87 -18.42 -9.30
N THR A 530 1.41 -19.57 -8.88
CA THR A 530 1.53 -19.94 -7.47
C THR A 530 2.77 -20.81 -7.26
N ILE A 531 3.47 -20.57 -6.15
CA ILE A 531 4.61 -21.37 -5.69
C ILE A 531 4.08 -22.43 -4.72
N LEU A 532 4.57 -23.66 -4.89
CA LEU A 532 4.23 -24.84 -4.08
C LEU A 532 5.53 -25.54 -3.64
N ASP A 533 5.43 -26.36 -2.59
CA ASP A 533 6.54 -27.13 -2.00
C ASP A 533 7.86 -26.31 -1.84
N SER A 534 7.76 -25.09 -1.30
CA SER A 534 8.90 -24.19 -1.06
C SER A 534 9.76 -23.89 -2.31
N GLY A 535 9.15 -23.88 -3.50
CA GLY A 535 9.84 -23.67 -4.78
C GLY A 535 10.11 -24.95 -5.58
N GLY A 536 9.86 -26.14 -5.02
CA GLY A 536 9.96 -27.42 -5.73
C GLY A 536 8.95 -27.57 -6.88
N LEU A 537 7.88 -26.77 -6.87
CA LEU A 537 6.86 -26.75 -7.92
C LEU A 537 6.33 -25.32 -8.13
N ILE A 538 6.27 -24.87 -9.39
CA ILE A 538 5.59 -23.65 -9.80
C ILE A 538 4.44 -24.04 -10.74
N VAL A 539 3.25 -23.48 -10.50
CA VAL A 539 2.06 -23.68 -11.33
C VAL A 539 1.57 -22.36 -11.92
N ALA A 540 1.01 -22.41 -13.13
CA ALA A 540 0.47 -21.26 -13.82
C ALA A 540 -0.82 -21.57 -14.62
N ILE A 541 -1.74 -20.60 -14.66
CA ILE A 541 -2.97 -20.60 -15.46
C ILE A 541 -2.95 -19.38 -16.38
N GLU A 542 -3.25 -19.57 -17.66
CA GLU A 542 -3.32 -18.50 -18.66
C GLU A 542 -4.50 -17.56 -18.39
N HIS A 543 -4.26 -16.25 -18.37
CA HIS A 543 -5.33 -15.26 -18.25
C HIS A 543 -5.96 -14.99 -19.63
N SER A 544 -7.16 -15.53 -19.84
CA SER A 544 -7.91 -15.42 -21.08
C SER A 544 -9.34 -14.96 -20.83
N GLY A 545 -9.92 -14.23 -21.81
CA GLY A 545 -11.35 -13.93 -21.85
C GLY A 545 -12.22 -15.09 -22.33
N GLN A 546 -11.60 -16.23 -22.70
CA GLN A 546 -12.29 -17.47 -23.07
C GLN A 546 -12.17 -18.52 -21.95
N PRO A 547 -13.10 -19.49 -21.87
CA PRO A 547 -12.96 -20.63 -20.95
C PRO A 547 -11.66 -21.40 -21.14
N ILE A 548 -11.03 -21.83 -20.04
CA ILE A 548 -9.79 -22.61 -20.02
C ILE A 548 -9.99 -23.95 -19.31
N ASN A 549 -9.18 -24.94 -19.68
CA ASN A 549 -9.15 -26.28 -19.09
C ASN A 549 -7.74 -26.87 -18.92
N VAL A 550 -6.70 -26.03 -19.08
CA VAL A 550 -5.29 -26.42 -19.02
C VAL A 550 -4.59 -25.68 -17.89
N ILE A 551 -3.76 -26.39 -17.13
CA ILE A 551 -2.79 -25.85 -16.18
C ILE A 551 -1.37 -26.11 -16.68
N LYS A 552 -0.46 -25.16 -16.45
CA LYS A 552 0.98 -25.25 -16.75
C LYS A 552 1.72 -25.49 -15.43
N PHE A 553 2.75 -26.35 -15.42
CA PHE A 553 3.58 -26.58 -14.23
C PHE A 553 5.06 -26.80 -14.56
N SER A 554 5.94 -26.41 -13.64
CA SER A 554 7.40 -26.53 -13.71
C SER A 554 7.95 -27.04 -12.38
N THR A 555 8.95 -27.93 -12.44
CA THR A 555 9.66 -28.49 -11.27
C THR A 555 11.13 -28.07 -11.23
N ASP A 556 11.49 -27.02 -11.96
CA ASP A 556 12.87 -26.58 -12.21
C ASP A 556 13.03 -25.05 -12.12
N GLU A 557 12.29 -24.43 -11.20
CA GLU A 557 12.23 -22.97 -10.98
C GLU A 557 11.81 -22.18 -12.24
N GLY A 558 10.85 -22.71 -13.00
CA GLY A 558 10.20 -22.02 -14.12
C GLY A 558 10.95 -22.09 -15.47
N GLN A 559 11.95 -22.96 -15.61
CA GLN A 559 12.75 -23.08 -16.84
C GLN A 559 12.07 -23.95 -17.90
N CYS A 560 11.55 -25.12 -17.53
CA CYS A 560 10.79 -26.00 -18.40
C CYS A 560 9.34 -26.14 -17.91
N TRP A 561 8.40 -26.06 -18.85
CA TRP A 561 6.96 -26.10 -18.57
C TRP A 561 6.30 -27.32 -19.19
N ASN A 562 5.49 -28.01 -18.39
CA ASN A 562 4.60 -29.09 -18.80
C ASN A 562 3.15 -28.60 -18.75
N THR A 563 2.29 -29.10 -19.64
CA THR A 563 0.85 -28.78 -19.67
C THR A 563 0.04 -29.99 -19.22
N TYR A 564 -1.06 -29.74 -18.51
CA TYR A 564 -2.01 -30.76 -18.07
C TYR A 564 -3.45 -30.29 -18.27
N THR A 565 -4.30 -31.15 -18.82
CA THR A 565 -5.71 -30.86 -19.10
C THR A 565 -6.58 -31.31 -17.93
N PHE A 566 -6.84 -30.42 -16.97
CA PHE A 566 -7.53 -30.76 -15.72
C PHE A 566 -9.05 -30.99 -15.87
N SER A 567 -9.64 -30.62 -17.02
CA SER A 567 -11.07 -30.81 -17.29
C SER A 567 -11.38 -31.05 -18.76
N LYS A 568 -12.43 -31.84 -19.01
CA LYS A 568 -13.04 -32.00 -20.35
C LYS A 568 -13.98 -30.85 -20.71
N GLU A 569 -14.56 -30.20 -19.70
CA GLU A 569 -15.44 -29.04 -19.85
C GLU A 569 -14.67 -27.79 -19.39
N PRO A 570 -14.34 -26.86 -20.31
CA PRO A 570 -13.69 -25.60 -19.96
C PRO A 570 -14.50 -24.75 -18.99
N ILE A 571 -13.79 -23.98 -18.16
CA ILE A 571 -14.38 -23.07 -17.19
C ILE A 571 -13.89 -21.65 -17.43
N TYR A 572 -14.74 -20.66 -17.17
CA TYR A 572 -14.27 -19.30 -16.98
C TYR A 572 -13.54 -19.23 -15.64
N PHE A 573 -12.23 -19.17 -15.72
CA PHE A 573 -11.34 -19.10 -14.56
C PHE A 573 -11.55 -17.79 -13.77
N THR A 574 -11.44 -17.86 -12.45
CA THR A 574 -11.55 -16.69 -11.56
C THR A 574 -10.41 -16.57 -10.56
N GLY A 575 -9.73 -17.66 -10.19
CA GLY A 575 -8.64 -17.59 -9.21
C GLY A 575 -7.99 -18.94 -8.88
N LEU A 576 -6.81 -18.86 -8.29
CA LEU A 576 -6.10 -19.98 -7.67
C LEU A 576 -6.24 -19.88 -6.14
N ALA A 577 -6.32 -21.01 -5.46
CA ALA A 577 -6.20 -21.09 -4.01
C ALA A 577 -5.28 -22.24 -3.60
N SER A 578 -4.16 -21.90 -2.96
CA SER A 578 -3.25 -22.80 -2.27
C SER A 578 -3.25 -22.49 -0.78
N GLU A 579 -2.69 -23.40 0.02
CA GLU A 579 -2.45 -23.13 1.44
C GLU A 579 -1.40 -22.00 1.60
N PRO A 580 -1.63 -21.00 2.47
CA PRO A 580 -0.66 -19.95 2.75
C PRO A 580 0.70 -20.49 3.23
N GLY A 581 1.79 -19.84 2.79
CA GLY A 581 3.17 -20.24 3.11
C GLY A 581 3.77 -21.26 2.14
N ALA A 582 3.11 -21.56 1.02
CA ALA A 582 3.68 -22.27 -0.14
C ALA A 582 4.30 -23.66 0.16
N LYS A 583 3.86 -24.35 1.22
CA LYS A 583 4.35 -25.68 1.63
C LYS A 583 3.53 -26.86 1.13
N SER A 584 2.29 -26.62 0.72
CA SER A 584 1.40 -27.66 0.19
C SER A 584 1.75 -28.03 -1.25
N MET A 585 1.43 -29.26 -1.66
CA MET A 585 1.40 -29.71 -3.06
C MET A 585 -0.02 -29.69 -3.67
N ASN A 586 -1.00 -29.15 -2.94
CA ASN A 586 -2.39 -29.05 -3.39
C ASN A 586 -2.69 -27.64 -3.90
N ILE A 587 -3.31 -27.55 -5.07
CA ILE A 587 -3.79 -26.29 -5.66
C ILE A 587 -5.25 -26.44 -6.09
N SER A 588 -6.11 -25.49 -5.71
CA SER A 588 -7.50 -25.41 -6.16
C SER A 588 -7.65 -24.37 -7.28
N ILE A 589 -8.09 -24.80 -8.45
CA ILE A 589 -8.44 -23.94 -9.60
C ILE A 589 -9.92 -23.60 -9.49
N TRP A 590 -10.26 -22.32 -9.39
CA TRP A 590 -11.64 -21.83 -9.24
C TRP A 590 -12.16 -21.19 -10.52
N GLY A 591 -13.43 -21.42 -10.81
CA GLY A 591 -14.14 -20.78 -11.90
C GLY A 591 -15.63 -21.12 -11.95
N PHE A 592 -16.25 -20.84 -13.09
CA PHE A 592 -17.66 -21.14 -13.33
C PHE A 592 -17.90 -21.70 -14.74
N THR A 593 -18.97 -22.49 -14.88
CA THR A 593 -19.36 -23.13 -16.14
C THR A 593 -20.04 -22.14 -17.11
N GLU A 594 -19.93 -22.42 -18.42
CA GLU A 594 -20.35 -21.52 -19.51
C GLU A 594 -21.87 -21.27 -19.58
N TYR A 595 -22.69 -22.25 -19.18
CA TYR A 595 -24.14 -22.20 -19.40
C TYR A 595 -24.83 -21.08 -18.60
N PHE A 596 -25.14 -19.96 -19.26
CA PHE A 596 -25.72 -18.75 -18.67
C PHE A 596 -26.97 -18.97 -17.79
N LEU A 597 -27.82 -19.94 -18.14
CA LEU A 597 -29.04 -20.28 -17.38
C LEU A 597 -28.81 -21.24 -16.20
N SER A 598 -27.60 -21.78 -16.04
CA SER A 598 -27.21 -22.71 -15.00
C SER A 598 -25.73 -22.55 -14.62
N ARG A 599 -25.26 -21.30 -14.54
CA ARG A 599 -23.89 -20.96 -14.17
C ARG A 599 -23.65 -21.42 -12.74
N LYS A 600 -22.80 -22.43 -12.58
CA LYS A 600 -22.39 -22.97 -11.27
C LYS A 600 -20.93 -22.67 -11.01
N TRP A 601 -20.62 -22.38 -9.76
CA TRP A 601 -19.23 -22.35 -9.29
C TRP A 601 -18.67 -23.78 -9.26
N VAL A 602 -17.40 -23.93 -9.62
CA VAL A 602 -16.70 -25.21 -9.65
C VAL A 602 -15.25 -25.00 -9.23
N SER A 603 -14.72 -25.93 -8.43
CA SER A 603 -13.32 -26.00 -8.07
C SER A 603 -12.72 -27.32 -8.53
N TYR A 604 -11.55 -27.28 -9.15
CA TYR A 604 -10.73 -28.45 -9.48
C TYR A 604 -9.46 -28.41 -8.63
N THR A 605 -9.33 -29.35 -7.70
CA THR A 605 -8.19 -29.41 -6.79
C THR A 605 -7.24 -30.52 -7.21
N ILE A 606 -6.01 -30.14 -7.55
CA ILE A 606 -4.97 -31.04 -8.06
C ILE A 606 -3.93 -31.25 -6.97
N ASP A 607 -3.53 -32.51 -6.76
CA ASP A 607 -2.50 -32.93 -5.79
C ASP A 607 -1.28 -33.49 -6.51
N PHE A 608 -0.15 -32.80 -6.40
CA PHE A 608 1.08 -33.11 -7.13
C PHE A 608 1.98 -34.17 -6.45
N LYS A 609 1.54 -34.83 -5.37
CA LYS A 609 2.32 -35.85 -4.65
C LYS A 609 2.89 -36.96 -5.54
N ASP A 610 2.16 -37.37 -6.58
CA ASP A 610 2.55 -38.48 -7.46
C ASP A 610 3.41 -37.99 -8.66
N ILE A 611 3.76 -36.69 -8.67
CA ILE A 611 4.77 -36.07 -9.54
C ILE A 611 6.09 -36.00 -8.78
N LEU A 612 6.05 -35.50 -7.55
CA LEU A 612 7.19 -35.41 -6.64
C LEU A 612 7.27 -36.65 -5.72
N VAL A 613 7.21 -37.85 -6.31
CA VAL A 613 7.10 -39.16 -5.61
C VAL A 613 8.21 -39.40 -4.57
N ARG A 614 9.40 -38.83 -4.81
CA ARG A 614 10.59 -39.01 -3.98
C ARG A 614 10.83 -37.76 -3.14
N ASN A 615 11.06 -37.92 -1.84
CA ASN A 615 11.54 -36.83 -0.98
C ASN A 615 12.99 -36.44 -1.32
N CYS A 616 13.34 -35.17 -1.17
CA CYS A 616 14.69 -34.68 -1.42
C CYS A 616 15.70 -35.20 -0.39
N GLU A 617 16.94 -35.44 -0.84
CA GLU A 617 18.09 -35.85 -0.02
C GLU A 617 19.20 -34.79 -0.13
N GLU A 618 20.22 -34.82 0.73
CA GLU A 618 21.33 -33.84 0.71
C GLU A 618 21.98 -33.63 -0.67
N LYS A 619 22.06 -34.71 -1.48
CA LYS A 619 22.60 -34.68 -2.86
C LYS A 619 21.80 -33.77 -3.81
N ASP A 620 20.51 -33.58 -3.55
CA ASP A 620 19.60 -32.78 -4.35
C ASP A 620 19.77 -31.29 -4.11
N TYR A 621 20.49 -30.90 -3.04
CA TYR A 621 20.79 -29.51 -2.74
C TYR A 621 22.15 -29.10 -3.29
N THR A 622 22.31 -27.80 -3.51
CA THR A 622 23.56 -27.16 -3.89
C THR A 622 23.80 -25.93 -3.02
N ILE A 623 25.07 -25.64 -2.72
CA ILE A 623 25.45 -24.39 -2.05
C ILE A 623 25.26 -23.24 -3.05
N TRP A 624 24.64 -22.16 -2.59
CA TRP A 624 24.44 -20.92 -3.34
C TRP A 624 24.73 -19.72 -2.43
N LEU A 625 25.66 -18.85 -2.84
CA LEU A 625 25.98 -17.61 -2.16
C LEU A 625 24.97 -16.52 -2.57
N ALA A 626 24.20 -16.02 -1.62
CA ALA A 626 23.29 -14.91 -1.85
C ALA A 626 24.06 -13.61 -2.20
N HIS A 627 23.46 -12.77 -3.04
CA HIS A 627 24.00 -11.46 -3.46
C HIS A 627 25.38 -11.50 -4.14
N SER A 628 25.81 -12.66 -4.66
CA SER A 628 27.06 -12.78 -5.40
C SER A 628 27.01 -11.98 -6.71
N THR A 629 28.03 -11.16 -6.93
CA THR A 629 28.17 -10.24 -8.08
C THR A 629 29.57 -10.29 -8.71
N ASP A 630 30.62 -10.49 -7.91
CA ASP A 630 31.97 -10.79 -8.36
C ASP A 630 32.61 -11.87 -7.46
N PRO A 631 32.53 -13.17 -7.84
CA PRO A 631 33.12 -14.27 -7.07
C PRO A 631 34.65 -14.20 -6.87
N GLY A 632 35.34 -13.23 -7.48
CA GLY A 632 36.75 -12.93 -7.23
C GLY A 632 37.00 -11.98 -6.04
N ASP A 633 35.97 -11.28 -5.56
CA ASP A 633 36.11 -10.31 -4.47
C ASP A 633 35.98 -10.98 -3.08
N HIS A 634 36.77 -10.51 -2.13
CA HIS A 634 36.67 -10.93 -0.73
C HIS A 634 35.32 -10.54 -0.12
N ASP A 635 34.76 -9.39 -0.51
CA ASP A 635 33.52 -8.86 0.05
C ASP A 635 32.28 -9.24 -0.77
N ASP A 636 32.40 -10.17 -1.73
CA ASP A 636 31.29 -10.64 -2.57
C ASP A 636 30.12 -11.22 -1.74
N GLY A 637 28.89 -10.79 -2.01
CA GLY A 637 27.72 -11.19 -1.23
C GLY A 637 27.60 -10.54 0.16
N CYS A 638 28.49 -9.63 0.56
CA CYS A 638 28.32 -8.85 1.80
C CYS A 638 27.19 -7.83 1.63
N ILE A 639 26.05 -8.08 2.30
CA ILE A 639 24.94 -7.13 2.42
C ILE A 639 24.66 -6.89 3.89
N LEU A 640 24.60 -5.62 4.32
CA LEU A 640 24.42 -5.24 5.73
C LEU A 640 25.42 -5.98 6.65
N GLY A 641 26.68 -6.01 6.23
CA GLY A 641 27.78 -6.57 7.02
C GLY A 641 27.91 -8.08 7.14
N TYR A 642 27.12 -8.90 6.41
CA TYR A 642 27.33 -10.36 6.34
C TYR A 642 26.84 -10.99 5.04
N LYS A 643 27.46 -12.11 4.69
CA LYS A 643 27.06 -13.01 3.60
C LYS A 643 26.11 -14.09 4.13
N GLU A 644 25.29 -14.67 3.26
CA GLU A 644 24.50 -15.86 3.57
C GLU A 644 24.68 -16.91 2.47
N GLU A 645 25.22 -18.08 2.83
CA GLU A 645 25.27 -19.25 1.95
C GLU A 645 24.07 -20.15 2.23
N TYR A 646 23.29 -20.45 1.21
CA TYR A 646 22.08 -21.27 1.28
C TYR A 646 22.30 -22.65 0.68
N LEU A 647 21.64 -23.67 1.24
CA LEU A 647 21.39 -24.94 0.53
C LEU A 647 20.08 -24.81 -0.24
N ARG A 648 20.16 -24.74 -1.57
CA ARG A 648 19.01 -24.64 -2.47
C ARG A 648 18.81 -25.93 -3.26
N LEU A 649 17.56 -26.26 -3.56
CA LEU A 649 17.22 -27.40 -4.41
C LEU A 649 17.84 -27.20 -5.81
N ARG A 650 18.46 -28.24 -6.37
CA ARG A 650 18.95 -28.21 -7.76
C ARG A 650 17.75 -28.22 -8.70
N LYS A 651 17.74 -27.33 -9.68
CA LYS A 651 16.75 -27.31 -10.79
C LYS A 651 16.59 -28.66 -11.51
N SER A 652 17.64 -29.48 -11.55
CA SER A 652 17.61 -30.83 -12.13
C SER A 652 17.03 -31.91 -11.21
N SER A 653 16.81 -31.63 -9.93
CA SER A 653 16.37 -32.59 -8.91
C SER A 653 14.86 -32.51 -8.70
N VAL A 654 14.13 -33.36 -9.42
CA VAL A 654 12.69 -33.54 -9.21
C VAL A 654 12.46 -34.37 -7.95
N CYS A 655 12.11 -33.70 -6.86
CA CYS A 655 11.77 -34.29 -5.57
C CYS A 655 10.93 -33.33 -4.72
N HIS A 656 10.29 -33.87 -3.69
CA HIS A 656 9.49 -33.14 -2.70
C HIS A 656 10.39 -32.66 -1.56
N ASN A 657 10.44 -31.34 -1.32
CA ASN A 657 11.17 -30.73 -0.20
C ASN A 657 10.54 -31.13 1.15
N GLY A 658 9.20 -31.12 1.22
CA GLY A 658 8.44 -31.49 2.42
C GLY A 658 7.93 -30.29 3.22
N ARG A 659 6.87 -30.51 4.00
CA ARG A 659 6.23 -29.43 4.80
C ARG A 659 7.07 -28.97 5.98
N ASP A 660 7.90 -29.88 6.49
CA ASP A 660 8.91 -29.66 7.52
C ASP A 660 10.23 -29.12 6.97
N TYR A 661 10.32 -28.86 5.66
CA TYR A 661 11.45 -28.15 5.06
C TYR A 661 11.70 -26.82 5.76
N MET A 662 12.96 -26.62 6.14
CA MET A 662 13.48 -25.39 6.69
C MET A 662 14.67 -24.94 5.86
N VAL A 663 14.65 -23.67 5.44
CA VAL A 663 15.72 -23.05 4.68
C VAL A 663 17.03 -23.13 5.47
N THR A 664 17.96 -23.96 5.00
CA THR A 664 19.27 -24.10 5.63
C THR A 664 20.22 -23.04 5.08
N LYS A 665 20.74 -22.20 5.96
CA LYS A 665 21.69 -21.13 5.60
C LYS A 665 22.79 -20.94 6.64
N GLN A 666 23.96 -20.51 6.18
CA GLN A 666 25.13 -20.24 7.01
C GLN A 666 25.57 -18.78 6.82
N PRO A 667 25.56 -17.95 7.88
CA PRO A 667 26.00 -16.56 7.81
C PRO A 667 27.52 -16.44 8.00
N SER A 668 28.17 -15.67 7.12
CA SER A 668 29.60 -15.33 7.21
C SER A 668 29.76 -13.81 7.41
N VAL A 669 30.29 -13.40 8.55
CA VAL A 669 30.39 -11.98 8.94
C VAL A 669 31.48 -11.28 8.13
N CYS A 670 31.16 -10.10 7.59
CA CYS A 670 32.08 -9.25 6.83
C CYS A 670 32.76 -8.21 7.72
N THR A 671 33.91 -7.69 7.26
CA THR A 671 34.57 -6.54 7.90
C THR A 671 33.83 -5.24 7.58
N CYS A 672 33.64 -4.36 8.57
CA CYS A 672 32.94 -3.10 8.34
C CYS A 672 33.70 -2.19 7.37
N THR A 673 32.97 -1.59 6.45
CA THR A 673 33.39 -0.54 5.51
C THR A 673 32.74 0.79 5.89
N LEU A 674 32.87 1.84 5.06
CA LEU A 674 32.05 3.05 5.23
C LEU A 674 30.62 2.89 4.71
N GLU A 675 30.34 1.86 3.91
CA GLU A 675 29.02 1.66 3.31
C GLU A 675 28.02 1.08 4.33
N ASP A 676 28.49 0.27 5.29
CA ASP A 676 27.74 -0.29 6.43
C ASP A 676 27.25 0.79 7.46
N PHE A 677 27.47 2.07 7.16
CA PHE A 677 27.04 3.22 7.95
C PHE A 677 26.16 4.18 7.14
N LEU A 678 25.17 4.77 7.80
CA LEU A 678 24.40 5.93 7.34
C LEU A 678 25.02 7.22 7.88
N CYS A 679 24.71 8.34 7.23
CA CYS A 679 24.93 9.64 7.85
C CYS A 679 23.92 9.86 8.97
N ASP A 680 24.43 10.30 10.11
CA ASP A 680 23.58 10.66 11.25
C ASP A 680 23.13 12.13 11.13
N PHE A 681 22.25 12.58 12.02
CA PHE A 681 21.62 13.89 11.93
C PHE A 681 22.60 15.05 11.64
N GLY A 682 22.26 15.91 10.68
CA GLY A 682 23.09 17.06 10.28
C GLY A 682 24.34 16.73 9.47
N TYR A 683 24.48 15.50 8.99
CA TYR A 683 25.49 15.07 8.02
C TYR A 683 24.83 14.55 6.73
N PHE A 684 25.57 14.54 5.62
CA PHE A 684 25.11 14.01 4.32
C PHE A 684 26.28 13.41 3.52
N ARG A 685 25.98 12.55 2.54
CA ARG A 685 26.97 12.11 1.53
C ARG A 685 26.92 13.05 0.31
N PRO A 686 28.04 13.65 -0.10
CA PRO A 686 28.17 14.26 -1.42
C PRO A 686 28.04 13.21 -2.53
N GLU A 687 27.68 13.63 -3.75
CA GLU A 687 27.67 12.74 -4.91
C GLU A 687 29.05 12.11 -5.13
N ASN A 688 29.09 10.77 -5.27
CA ASN A 688 30.29 9.95 -5.47
C ASN A 688 31.30 9.91 -4.30
N ASP A 689 30.96 10.36 -3.09
CA ASP A 689 31.77 10.14 -1.87
C ASP A 689 31.01 9.26 -0.86
N SER A 690 31.67 8.22 -0.33
CA SER A 690 31.11 7.36 0.72
C SER A 690 31.17 8.00 2.11
N LYS A 691 31.89 9.12 2.27
CA LYS A 691 32.05 9.83 3.54
C LYS A 691 30.88 10.77 3.84
N CYS A 692 30.36 10.67 5.06
CA CYS A 692 29.41 11.63 5.60
C CYS A 692 30.13 12.92 6.02
N VAL A 693 29.82 14.03 5.35
CA VAL A 693 30.31 15.37 5.66
C VAL A 693 29.23 16.17 6.38
N GLU A 694 29.64 17.13 7.22
CA GLU A 694 28.71 17.94 8.01
C GLU A 694 27.95 18.89 7.07
N GLN A 695 26.62 18.97 7.17
CA GLN A 695 25.81 19.90 6.37
C GLN A 695 26.28 21.35 6.65
N PRO A 696 26.48 22.22 5.65
CA PRO A 696 26.87 23.61 5.90
C PRO A 696 25.84 24.37 6.74
N GLU A 697 24.56 24.23 6.39
CA GLU A 697 23.40 24.87 7.01
C GLU A 697 22.26 23.86 7.13
N LEU A 698 21.64 23.75 8.31
CA LEU A 698 20.43 22.95 8.52
C LEU A 698 19.21 23.74 8.03
N LYS A 699 18.34 23.13 7.21
CA LYS A 699 17.19 23.79 6.56
C LYS A 699 15.93 22.94 6.64
N GLY A 700 14.76 23.57 6.54
CA GLY A 700 13.47 22.88 6.59
C GLY A 700 13.32 22.00 7.83
N HIS A 701 12.95 20.73 7.63
CA HIS A 701 12.72 19.78 8.72
C HIS A 701 13.97 19.45 9.55
N ASP A 702 15.18 19.52 8.98
CA ASP A 702 16.43 19.35 9.74
C ASP A 702 16.63 20.50 10.74
N LEU A 703 16.25 21.72 10.37
CA LEU A 703 16.28 22.86 11.29
C LEU A 703 15.22 22.71 12.39
N GLU A 704 14.01 22.26 12.05
CA GLU A 704 12.96 22.00 13.03
C GLU A 704 13.37 20.91 14.04
N PHE A 705 13.95 19.80 13.56
CA PHE A 705 14.47 18.74 14.42
C PHE A 705 15.59 19.26 15.33
N CYS A 706 16.46 20.14 14.84
CA CYS A 706 17.50 20.75 15.67
C CYS A 706 16.97 21.68 16.77
N LEU A 707 15.86 22.37 16.51
CA LEU A 707 15.26 23.32 17.46
C LEU A 707 14.33 22.65 18.48
N PHE A 708 13.59 21.61 18.08
CA PHE A 708 12.54 20.97 18.89
C PHE A 708 12.84 19.52 19.30
N GLY A 709 13.88 18.89 18.74
CA GLY A 709 14.31 17.54 19.10
C GLY A 709 14.97 17.45 20.47
N ARG A 710 15.06 16.23 20.99
CA ARG A 710 15.76 15.95 22.26
C ARG A 710 17.28 16.05 22.06
N GLU A 711 17.98 16.58 23.07
CA GLU A 711 19.43 16.83 23.00
C GLU A 711 20.25 15.56 22.73
N GLU A 712 19.81 14.42 23.25
CA GLU A 712 20.40 13.08 23.02
C GLU A 712 20.40 12.61 21.56
N HIS A 713 19.59 13.22 20.68
CA HIS A 713 19.59 12.95 19.24
C HIS A 713 20.34 14.01 18.42
N LEU A 714 20.80 15.10 19.05
CA LEU A 714 21.53 16.20 18.43
C LEU A 714 23.05 16.10 18.67
N THR A 715 23.47 15.25 19.61
CA THR A 715 24.87 14.87 19.84
C THR A 715 25.26 13.69 18.95
N THR A 716 26.17 13.91 18.00
CA THR A 716 26.49 12.90 16.97
C THR A 716 27.97 12.87 16.57
N LYS A 717 28.42 11.72 16.06
CA LYS A 717 29.71 11.53 15.36
C LYS A 717 29.59 11.75 13.84
N GLY A 718 28.39 11.94 13.32
CA GLY A 718 28.08 12.08 11.89
C GLY A 718 28.03 10.79 11.08
N TYR A 719 28.16 9.64 11.75
CA TYR A 719 27.90 8.31 11.20
C TYR A 719 27.16 7.48 12.25
N ARG A 720 26.26 6.61 11.79
CA ARG A 720 25.66 5.53 12.59
C ARG A 720 25.58 4.28 11.73
N LYS A 721 25.72 3.09 12.33
CA LYS A 721 25.56 1.82 11.61
C LYS A 721 24.18 1.72 10.94
N ILE A 722 24.08 1.04 9.79
CA ILE A 722 22.77 0.71 9.20
C ILE A 722 21.99 -0.22 10.16
N PRO A 723 20.68 -0.02 10.39
CA PRO A 723 19.90 -0.95 11.21
C PRO A 723 19.81 -2.36 10.59
N GLY A 724 19.98 -3.38 11.42
CA GLY A 724 20.10 -4.78 10.99
C GLY A 724 21.51 -5.20 10.53
N ASP A 725 22.47 -4.28 10.47
CA ASP A 725 23.84 -4.56 10.01
C ASP A 725 24.69 -5.31 11.06
N LYS A 726 25.36 -6.38 10.62
CA LYS A 726 26.12 -7.30 11.50
C LYS A 726 27.63 -7.38 11.22
N CYS A 727 28.20 -6.45 10.45
CA CYS A 727 29.66 -6.37 10.23
C CYS A 727 30.44 -6.28 11.55
N GLN A 728 31.66 -6.81 11.57
CA GLN A 728 32.57 -6.80 12.73
C GLN A 728 34.00 -6.44 12.33
N GLY A 729 34.69 -5.68 13.19
CA GLY A 729 36.04 -5.19 12.88
C GLY A 729 36.02 -4.20 11.70
N GLY A 730 37.14 -4.08 10.98
CA GLY A 730 37.25 -3.16 9.84
C GLY A 730 37.27 -1.68 10.23
N MET A 731 36.61 -0.85 9.42
CA MET A 731 36.52 0.59 9.66
C MET A 731 35.50 0.92 10.76
N SER A 732 35.93 1.71 11.73
CA SER A 732 35.04 2.43 12.65
C SER A 732 35.33 3.92 12.50
N PRO A 733 34.36 4.75 12.09
CA PRO A 733 34.59 6.18 11.88
C PRO A 733 34.73 6.92 13.21
N ASP A 734 35.96 6.96 13.74
CA ASP A 734 36.27 7.68 14.97
C ASP A 734 36.22 9.20 14.75
N ARG A 735 35.22 9.82 15.36
CA ARG A 735 34.99 11.27 15.40
C ARG A 735 34.56 11.66 16.79
N GLN A 736 35.01 12.83 17.25
CA GLN A 736 34.50 13.43 18.48
C GLN A 736 33.01 13.76 18.31
N GLU A 737 32.22 13.47 19.35
CA GLU A 737 30.81 13.80 19.39
C GLU A 737 30.63 15.32 19.36
N LYS A 738 29.87 15.81 18.39
CA LYS A 738 29.48 17.20 18.25
C LYS A 738 28.02 17.38 18.67
N ASP A 739 27.79 18.36 19.51
CA ASP A 739 26.46 18.89 19.83
C ASP A 739 26.02 19.88 18.73
N LEU A 740 25.11 19.44 17.86
CA LEU A 740 24.59 20.26 16.77
C LEU A 740 23.53 21.28 17.24
N LYS A 741 22.99 21.17 18.46
CA LYS A 741 22.06 22.16 19.01
C LYS A 741 22.70 23.53 19.11
N LYS A 742 23.98 23.59 19.50
CA LYS A 742 24.78 24.82 19.49
C LYS A 742 24.92 25.44 18.09
N LYS A 743 24.94 24.61 17.03
CA LYS A 743 25.05 25.08 15.64
C LYS A 743 23.76 25.77 15.20
N CYS A 744 22.60 25.11 15.32
CA CYS A 744 21.33 25.72 14.92
C CYS A 744 20.87 26.87 15.83
N THR A 745 21.26 26.90 17.10
CA THR A 745 20.97 28.04 17.99
C THR A 745 21.95 29.21 17.87
N SER A 746 23.12 29.03 17.26
CA SER A 746 24.11 30.11 17.09
C SER A 746 23.63 31.27 16.20
N SER A 747 22.71 31.00 15.28
CA SER A 747 22.07 31.99 14.40
C SER A 747 20.93 32.77 15.06
N TYR A 748 20.37 32.26 16.17
CA TYR A 748 19.34 32.92 16.96
C TYR A 748 19.98 33.68 18.12
N LEU A 749 19.64 34.96 18.32
CA LEU A 749 20.10 35.68 19.50
C LEU A 749 19.51 35.03 20.77
N SER A 750 20.37 34.40 21.57
CA SER A 750 19.99 33.89 22.89
C SER A 750 19.50 35.07 23.77
N PRO A 751 18.36 34.95 24.46
CA PRO A 751 17.73 36.07 25.16
C PRO A 751 18.59 36.68 26.27
N ASP A 752 19.56 35.95 26.82
CA ASP A 752 20.50 36.46 27.82
C ASP A 752 21.36 37.63 27.31
N LYS A 753 21.58 37.76 25.99
CA LYS A 753 22.26 38.95 25.43
C LYS A 753 21.40 40.22 25.38
N GLN A 754 20.07 40.13 25.60
CA GLN A 754 19.25 41.33 25.85
C GLN A 754 19.28 41.78 27.32
N LYS A 755 19.87 40.99 28.23
CA LYS A 755 19.99 41.34 29.65
C LYS A 755 21.34 41.93 30.04
N SER A 756 22.20 42.30 29.07
CA SER A 756 23.35 43.17 29.33
C SER A 756 22.89 44.63 29.50
N SER A 757 22.61 44.99 30.76
CA SER A 757 22.38 46.35 31.28
C SER A 757 22.35 47.49 30.25
N SER A 758 21.17 47.80 29.72
CA SER A 758 20.89 49.14 29.20
C SER A 758 20.82 50.11 30.38
N ASN A 759 21.99 50.56 30.85
CA ASN A 759 22.08 51.68 31.78
C ASN A 759 21.47 52.90 31.08
N SER A 760 20.19 53.15 31.36
CA SER A 760 19.40 54.29 30.85
C SER A 760 19.74 55.60 31.57
N ALA A 761 20.55 55.53 32.63
CA ALA A 761 21.06 56.65 33.41
C ALA A 761 21.64 57.83 32.59
N PRO A 762 22.50 57.66 31.56
CA PRO A 762 23.04 58.80 30.80
C PRO A 762 21.99 59.42 29.87
N ILE A 763 21.02 58.65 29.37
CA ILE A 763 19.92 59.16 28.52
C ILE A 763 18.94 59.95 29.39
N ILE A 764 18.59 59.44 30.57
CA ILE A 764 17.75 60.14 31.55
C ILE A 764 18.46 61.40 32.04
N LEU A 765 19.75 61.36 32.36
CA LEU A 765 20.55 62.55 32.73
C LEU A 765 20.64 63.57 31.59
N ALA A 766 20.76 63.14 30.33
CA ALA A 766 20.74 64.04 29.19
C ALA A 766 19.38 64.74 29.04
N ILE A 767 18.27 64.01 29.16
CA ILE A 767 16.90 64.57 29.08
C ILE A 767 16.63 65.50 30.26
N VAL A 768 17.00 65.13 31.49
CA VAL A 768 16.88 65.99 32.68
C VAL A 768 17.76 67.23 32.56
N GLY A 769 18.98 67.10 32.04
CA GLY A 769 19.86 68.24 31.75
C GLY A 769 19.25 69.20 30.72
N LEU A 770 18.67 68.67 29.64
CA LEU A 770 18.03 69.46 28.60
C LEU A 770 16.76 70.17 29.11
N MET A 771 15.97 69.50 29.96
CA MET A 771 14.83 70.10 30.68
C MET A 771 15.26 71.18 31.68
N LEU A 772 16.37 71.00 32.40
CA LEU A 772 16.91 72.03 33.28
C LEU A 772 17.42 73.24 32.49
N ILE A 773 18.05 73.03 31.34
CA ILE A 773 18.50 74.12 30.45
C ILE A 773 17.30 74.89 29.88
N THR A 774 16.22 74.23 29.46
CA THR A 774 15.02 74.92 28.97
C THR A 774 14.28 75.65 30.08
N ILE A 775 14.22 75.11 31.31
CA ILE A 775 13.68 75.82 32.48
C ILE A 775 14.53 77.05 32.82
N ILE A 776 15.86 76.95 32.83
CA ILE A 776 16.76 78.09 33.08
C ILE A 776 16.60 79.16 31.98
N ALA A 777 16.52 78.76 30.71
CA ALA A 777 16.26 79.67 29.59
C ALA A 777 14.89 80.36 29.72
N GLY A 778 13.84 79.61 30.09
CA GLY A 778 12.51 80.14 30.35
C GLY A 778 12.50 81.17 31.49
N VAL A 779 13.16 80.86 32.62
CA VAL A 779 13.31 81.79 33.75
C VAL A 779 14.08 83.05 33.36
N LEU A 780 15.13 82.93 32.52
CA LEU A 780 15.87 84.09 32.01
C LEU A 780 15.04 84.95 31.06
N ILE A 781 14.21 84.36 30.20
CA ILE A 781 13.29 85.08 29.30
C ILE A 781 12.21 85.80 30.11
N VAL A 782 11.57 85.13 31.08
CA VAL A 782 10.58 85.73 31.98
C VAL A 782 11.20 86.88 32.79
N LYS A 783 12.42 86.70 33.34
CA LYS A 783 13.15 87.76 34.04
C LYS A 783 13.50 88.95 33.15
N LYS A 784 13.72 88.73 31.84
CA LYS A 784 14.01 89.78 30.86
C LYS A 784 12.77 90.55 30.39
N TYR A 785 11.59 89.91 30.38
CA TYR A 785 10.35 90.52 29.86
C TYR A 785 9.34 90.98 30.92
N VAL A 786 9.39 90.49 32.17
CA VAL A 786 8.42 90.84 33.23
C VAL A 786 8.89 92.00 34.12
N CYS A 787 10.19 92.33 34.14
CA CYS A 787 10.74 93.43 34.97
C CYS A 787 11.15 94.70 34.18
N GLY A 788 10.88 94.76 32.87
CA GLY A 788 11.28 95.87 31.99
C GLY A 788 10.08 96.59 31.35
N GLY A 789 9.21 97.19 32.16
CA GLY A 789 7.97 97.77 31.65
C GLY A 789 8.15 99.06 30.84
N ARG A 790 7.56 99.10 29.63
CA ARG A 790 6.93 100.31 29.06
C ARG A 790 5.90 99.95 27.99
N PHE A 791 4.67 100.40 28.23
CA PHE A 791 3.57 100.42 27.25
C PHE A 791 3.88 101.41 26.10
N LEU A 792 3.33 101.12 24.91
CA LEU A 792 2.73 102.16 24.06
C LEU A 792 1.70 101.53 23.11
N VAL A 793 0.53 102.17 23.01
CA VAL A 793 -0.65 101.77 22.25
C VAL A 793 -0.94 102.87 21.23
N HIS A 794 -1.37 102.56 20.00
CA HIS A 794 -2.12 103.53 19.18
C HIS A 794 -3.11 102.90 18.18
N ARG A 795 -4.08 103.75 17.80
CA ARG A 795 -5.25 103.59 16.90
C ARG A 795 -5.31 104.87 16.03
N TYR A 796 -5.92 104.91 14.84
CA TYR A 796 -6.70 103.91 14.08
C TYR A 796 -6.84 104.35 12.58
N SER A 797 -7.44 103.49 11.76
CA SER A 797 -8.37 103.81 10.64
C SER A 797 -7.88 104.05 9.19
N ILE A 798 -8.84 103.75 8.29
CA ILE A 798 -9.09 104.25 6.92
C ILE A 798 -8.43 103.53 5.72
N LEU A 799 -9.27 103.31 4.68
CA LEU A 799 -8.97 102.74 3.37
C LEU A 799 -8.25 103.74 2.43
N GLN A 800 -7.46 103.25 1.46
CA GLN A 800 -7.61 103.65 0.03
C GLN A 800 -6.99 102.61 -0.93
N GLN A 801 -7.28 102.76 -2.24
CA GLN A 801 -7.08 101.81 -3.34
C GLN A 801 -5.75 101.94 -4.13
N HIS A 802 -5.55 100.97 -5.04
CA HIS A 802 -4.78 100.92 -6.31
C HIS A 802 -3.67 99.83 -6.32
N ALA A 803 -3.38 99.10 -7.41
CA ALA A 803 -4.12 98.75 -8.65
C ALA A 803 -3.35 97.60 -9.38
N GLU A 804 -3.90 97.08 -10.50
CA GLU A 804 -3.25 96.20 -11.52
C GLU A 804 -2.97 94.71 -11.13
N ALA A 805 -3.13 93.69 -12.00
CA ALA A 805 -3.84 93.55 -13.29
C ALA A 805 -4.03 92.05 -13.71
N ASN A 806 -4.93 91.80 -14.69
CA ASN A 806 -5.07 90.63 -15.61
C ASN A 806 -5.99 89.41 -15.30
N GLY A 807 -7.02 89.21 -16.17
CA GLY A 807 -7.74 87.94 -16.47
C GLY A 807 -9.06 87.69 -15.67
N ILE A 808 -10.32 87.93 -16.10
CA ILE A 808 -11.07 87.72 -17.38
C ILE A 808 -11.14 86.23 -17.77
N ASP A 809 -12.27 85.53 -17.98
CA ASP A 809 -13.75 85.72 -17.83
C ASP A 809 -14.39 84.30 -17.84
N GLY A 810 -15.65 83.96 -17.46
CA GLY A 810 -16.78 84.70 -16.89
C GLY A 810 -18.12 83.89 -16.91
N VAL A 811 -19.18 84.44 -16.28
CA VAL A 811 -20.64 84.32 -16.58
C VAL A 811 -21.47 83.04 -16.21
N ASP A 812 -22.21 83.15 -15.08
CA ASP A 812 -23.67 83.03 -14.83
C ASP A 812 -24.65 81.92 -15.34
N THR A 813 -25.32 81.31 -14.33
CA THR A 813 -26.78 81.05 -14.13
C THR A 813 -27.67 80.10 -14.99
N LEU A 814 -28.40 79.25 -14.23
CA LEU A 814 -29.83 78.85 -14.31
C LEU A 814 -30.38 77.81 -15.33
N ASP A 815 -31.27 76.97 -14.76
CA ASP A 815 -32.47 76.29 -15.29
C ASP A 815 -32.45 75.06 -16.25
N THR A 816 -32.89 73.94 -15.65
CA THR A 816 -33.92 72.97 -16.12
C THR A 816 -33.66 71.85 -17.17
N VAL A 817 -33.87 70.60 -16.68
CA VAL A 817 -34.75 69.52 -17.23
C VAL A 817 -34.20 68.47 -18.24
N SER A 818 -34.32 67.19 -17.80
CA SER A 818 -34.36 65.91 -18.55
C SER A 818 -33.10 65.44 -19.33
N HIS A 819 -32.78 64.14 -19.45
CA HIS A 819 -33.56 62.89 -19.31
C HIS A 819 -32.70 61.71 -18.74
N ASN A 820 -33.36 60.75 -18.06
CA ASN A 820 -33.21 59.26 -18.05
C ASN A 820 -31.87 58.58 -18.48
N ASN A 821 -31.35 57.50 -17.85
CA ASN A 821 -31.93 56.38 -17.05
C ASN A 821 -31.06 56.10 -15.78
N LYS A 822 -31.52 55.57 -14.61
CA LYS A 822 -32.09 54.22 -14.29
C LYS A 822 -31.18 53.04 -14.68
N SER A 823 -31.04 51.88 -13.99
CA SER A 823 -31.64 51.26 -12.77
C SER A 823 -30.98 49.85 -12.53
N SER A 824 -31.01 49.14 -11.37
CA SER A 824 -31.36 49.43 -9.96
C SER A 824 -31.32 48.15 -9.05
N TYR A 825 -30.54 48.12 -7.93
CA TYR A 825 -30.73 47.32 -6.68
C TYR A 825 -30.62 45.76 -6.64
N HIS A 826 -30.29 45.25 -5.42
CA HIS A 826 -30.61 43.93 -4.78
C HIS A 826 -30.10 42.61 -5.43
N ASP A 827 -29.97 41.45 -4.76
CA ASP A 827 -29.85 41.05 -3.33
C ASP A 827 -29.23 39.62 -3.24
N ASP A 828 -28.99 39.16 -2.01
CA ASP A 828 -28.71 37.79 -1.53
C ASP A 828 -29.03 36.56 -2.43
N SER A 829 -28.17 35.53 -2.35
CA SER A 829 -28.60 34.13 -2.15
C SER A 829 -27.44 33.21 -1.76
N ASP A 830 -27.65 32.43 -0.69
CA ASP A 830 -27.00 31.14 -0.47
C ASP A 830 -27.68 30.07 -1.35
N GLU A 831 -26.94 29.05 -1.80
CA GLU A 831 -27.25 27.61 -1.66
C GLU A 831 -26.29 26.74 -2.52
N ASP A 832 -25.95 25.59 -1.93
CA ASP A 832 -25.58 24.29 -2.52
C ASP A 832 -24.79 24.16 -3.84
N LEU A 833 -23.73 23.35 -3.76
CA LEU A 833 -23.51 22.24 -4.71
C LEU A 833 -22.65 21.13 -4.08
N LEU A 834 -23.30 19.99 -3.81
CA LEU A 834 -22.67 18.68 -3.65
C LEU A 834 -22.85 17.89 -4.95
N GLU A 835 -21.77 17.30 -5.45
CA GLU A 835 -21.75 16.00 -6.15
C GLU A 835 -20.37 15.35 -5.99
#